data_AF-A0AAD6N8M1-F1
#
_entry.id   AF-A0AAD6N8M1-F1
#
_cell.length_a   1.000
_cell.length_b   1.000
_cell.length_c   1.000
_cell.angle_alpha   90.00
_cell.angle_beta   90.00
_cell.angle_gamma   90.00
#
_symmetry.space_group_name_H-M   'P 1'
#
loop_
_entity.id
_entity.type
_entity.pdbx_description
1 polymer ?
#
loop_
_entity_poly.entity_id
_entity_poly.type
_entity_poly.pdbx_seq_one_letter_code
_entity_poly.pdbx_strand_id
1 'polypeptide(L)'
;MILDCSALLGATCGSFSPGIFLYLYRGLKTRRCGVTERDELLKELQNPGHTNWDPFEFPETLLLEIENGILIRDVQENIAQQMRNFPSGKNGVMQLNMGEGKSSVVIPVVVTAHANGSTLARVLVAKPQSRQMFQMLVAKLGGLLGRRVYHMPISRSLKLGEAEADEIERMCIECMSLGGVLLVQPEHILSMKLMCLECFIVGKPNVGRSLLRILQFFQNSSRDIVDESDENFNVKFELIYTMGAERSVELSPQRWMVIQEVLHLVREYADRVKVRLPQSIQLNQHQRGRFPRIRLLDRDAEQALLTYIGTHICESGIGSLPISRQAKPMRDAVSTYIMKSDLTAHEIAAVEGDGATGFWGESTRSSLLLVRGLLAGGVLAFCLAQKRWRVNYGPDPNRDPPTRLCVPYRAKDSPSLRSEFSHPDVVILLTCLNYYYSGLQDDDIFLAFNHLLKSDQADAEYQVWVDDAPTLSPAYHQLVGVNLDDPHHCTDQIFPALRFSKATADYFLTHIVFPKEMKEFPDKLSASGWDIGEIKSCPTVGFSGTNDSRQTLPLSVRQLDLPEQNHTNALVLEYLLRQENSVACIPHPSDPCKSDAQTLLDLVLNLEPPAQVILDVGAQILELSNHDMAKAWLRRIPAGGRTQAIVFVNDRDDICVLDRNGRVESLQTSPFAQQMDACFVFLDEAHTRGIDLKLPVNYRAAVTLGPGITKDKPVQGMNSDIRYETTSRSDSIIACMRMRKLGNGQSVVFCIPNEVKFSILALRRKDGGSPIDVSDVLLWAIAETWSEIRRSIPLWAVQGNRFERQQELWQDSRQSESVEITSIQAQRFLEPECQTLERRYRPGYQERPLFYSSSDNNQNMNKIARRCRKFKGLDVLSSRLQEEQERELAPEIEIEPQVQRPPPATPAAHHVHPHITSFVATGDLASASEAYKPAFYTLRSTSAASFLDITEFPSGVLATTEFSTTIKIPTGSPLFADAFQRPVRWILTSNHRVPCDERTVMQMMIISPYEANCLMPEIRKSNAVSLRLYAPRHNRGCLPLDKLALYTVPEHANKSEAPDILRIELNLFAGQLYLDSYSEYKDLCEFLGVASFKTPAGLVVAADGFIQGGSQRIREVFSQSPLKFLKVLMSQIRKDCQDIGRTHMGHILDGRLLFPSDFVESARASVEGNLRTLEI
;
A
#
# COMPACT_ATOMS: atom_id res chain seq x y z
N MET A 1 29.59 -39.35 29.23
CA MET A 1 30.66 -38.96 28.29
C MET A 1 31.92 -38.50 29.02
N ILE A 2 31.98 -37.40 29.80
CA ILE A 2 33.21 -37.08 30.56
C ILE A 2 33.50 -38.13 31.65
N LEU A 3 32.47 -38.62 32.35
CA LEU A 3 32.61 -39.58 33.46
C LEU A 3 33.14 -40.96 33.03
N ASP A 4 32.77 -41.48 31.86
CA ASP A 4 33.13 -42.85 31.43
C ASP A 4 34.63 -43.02 31.17
N CYS A 5 35.34 -41.94 30.81
CA CYS A 5 36.79 -41.96 30.68
C CYS A 5 37.52 -42.12 32.03
N SER A 6 36.91 -41.72 33.15
CA SER A 6 37.55 -41.80 34.48
C SER A 6 37.91 -43.24 34.88
N ALA A 7 37.12 -44.22 34.45
CA ALA A 7 37.36 -45.65 34.72
C ALA A 7 38.59 -46.22 33.97
N LEU A 8 39.10 -45.51 32.96
CA LEU A 8 40.32 -45.88 32.20
C LEU A 8 41.54 -44.99 32.55
N LEU A 9 41.34 -43.88 33.24
CA LEU A 9 42.41 -42.91 33.58
C LEU A 9 43.13 -43.24 34.91
N GLY A 10 42.75 -44.32 35.60
CA GLY A 10 43.25 -44.66 36.93
C GLY A 10 44.64 -45.28 37.01
N ALA A 11 45.36 -45.49 35.89
CA ALA A 11 46.65 -46.19 35.89
C ALA A 11 47.70 -45.56 34.95
N THR A 12 48.91 -45.40 35.49
CA THR A 12 50.16 -44.89 34.87
C THR A 12 50.24 -43.39 34.58
N CYS A 13 51.18 -42.73 35.28
CA CYS A 13 51.68 -41.41 34.90
C CYS A 13 52.65 -41.55 33.72
N GLY A 14 52.33 -40.91 32.61
CA GLY A 14 53.19 -40.77 31.43
C GLY A 14 52.64 -39.67 30.54
N SER A 15 53.52 -38.87 29.95
CA SER A 15 53.16 -37.69 29.14
C SER A 15 52.18 -38.04 28.01
N PHE A 16 50.89 -37.79 28.21
CA PHE A 16 49.87 -37.95 27.17
C PHE A 16 50.06 -36.88 26.10
N SER A 17 50.59 -37.28 24.94
CA SER A 17 50.49 -36.48 23.73
C SER A 17 49.01 -36.29 23.38
N PRO A 18 48.53 -35.05 23.14
CA PRO A 18 47.13 -34.83 22.75
C PRO A 18 46.77 -35.48 21.40
N GLY A 19 47.75 -35.86 20.59
CA GLY A 19 47.53 -36.74 19.43
C GLY A 19 46.87 -38.08 19.80
N ILE A 20 47.11 -38.61 21.00
CA ILE A 20 46.43 -39.83 21.49
C ILE A 20 44.96 -39.55 21.79
N PHE A 21 44.64 -38.39 22.39
CA PHE A 21 43.27 -37.97 22.67
C PHE A 21 42.48 -37.75 21.37
N LEU A 22 43.06 -37.04 20.42
CA LEU A 22 42.49 -36.83 19.07
C LEU A 22 42.27 -38.16 18.33
N TYR A 23 43.22 -39.09 18.40
CA TYR A 23 43.09 -40.42 17.81
C TYR A 23 41.96 -41.25 18.45
N LEU A 24 41.83 -41.23 19.79
CA LEU A 24 40.74 -41.87 20.52
C LEU A 24 39.37 -41.26 20.18
N TYR A 25 39.28 -39.93 20.10
CA TYR A 25 38.07 -39.21 19.71
C TYR A 25 37.61 -39.60 18.29
N ARG A 26 38.54 -39.61 17.32
CA ARG A 26 38.28 -40.05 15.94
C ARG A 26 37.86 -41.54 15.86
N GLY A 27 38.46 -42.39 16.70
CA GLY A 27 38.09 -43.81 16.83
C GLY A 27 36.69 -44.04 17.45
N LEU A 28 36.27 -43.19 18.39
CA LEU A 28 34.92 -43.22 18.97
C LEU A 28 33.86 -42.68 17.99
N LYS A 29 34.19 -41.64 17.22
CA LYS A 29 33.29 -41.05 16.23
C LYS A 29 33.03 -41.99 15.05
N THR A 30 34.08 -42.59 14.48
CA THR A 30 33.94 -43.60 13.42
C THR A 30 33.13 -44.83 13.86
N ARG A 31 33.25 -45.26 15.13
CA ARG A 31 32.38 -46.30 15.72
C ARG A 31 30.90 -45.89 15.80
N ARG A 32 30.58 -44.61 15.98
CA ARG A 32 29.17 -44.11 15.92
C ARG A 32 28.62 -44.11 14.50
N CYS A 33 29.38 -43.63 13.51
CA CYS A 33 28.92 -43.56 12.12
C CYS A 33 28.73 -44.95 11.47
N GLY A 34 29.48 -45.96 11.92
CA GLY A 34 29.46 -47.32 11.35
C GLY A 34 28.17 -48.14 11.51
N VAL A 35 27.09 -47.55 12.04
CA VAL A 35 25.83 -48.26 12.33
C VAL A 35 24.70 -47.95 11.33
N THR A 36 24.71 -46.82 10.61
CA THR A 36 23.52 -46.36 9.85
C THR A 36 23.72 -45.90 8.39
N GLU A 37 24.73 -45.07 8.04
CA GLU A 37 24.97 -44.67 6.63
C GLU A 37 26.43 -44.87 6.21
N ARG A 38 26.63 -45.64 5.12
CA ARG A 38 27.97 -46.02 4.59
C ARG A 38 28.74 -44.83 4.01
N ASP A 39 28.02 -43.90 3.38
CA ASP A 39 28.61 -42.74 2.71
C ASP A 39 28.96 -41.61 3.68
N GLU A 40 28.22 -41.46 4.78
CA GLU A 40 28.62 -40.56 5.89
C GLU A 40 29.90 -41.06 6.56
N LEU A 41 30.02 -42.38 6.81
CA LEU A 41 31.24 -42.99 7.31
C LEU A 41 32.44 -42.77 6.36
N LEU A 42 32.25 -42.94 5.04
CA LEU A 42 33.31 -42.69 4.05
C LEU A 42 33.77 -41.23 4.05
N LYS A 43 32.83 -40.26 4.10
CA LYS A 43 33.15 -38.82 4.17
C LYS A 43 33.89 -38.45 5.47
N GLU A 44 33.49 -39.05 6.60
CA GLU A 44 34.14 -38.83 7.90
C GLU A 44 35.54 -39.46 7.99
N LEU A 45 35.78 -40.57 7.28
CA LEU A 45 37.11 -41.15 7.12
C LEU A 45 38.00 -40.32 6.18
N GLN A 46 37.41 -39.72 5.14
CA GLN A 46 38.10 -38.86 4.17
C GLN A 46 38.53 -37.51 4.75
N ASN A 47 37.87 -36.98 5.79
CA ASN A 47 38.39 -35.82 6.53
C ASN A 47 39.53 -36.26 7.48
N PRO A 48 40.79 -35.83 7.28
CA PRO A 48 41.86 -36.09 8.22
C PRO A 48 41.68 -35.36 9.56
N GLY A 49 41.11 -34.14 9.54
CA GLY A 49 41.16 -33.18 10.64
C GLY A 49 42.55 -32.56 10.82
N HIS A 50 42.59 -31.33 11.37
CA HIS A 50 43.79 -30.68 11.91
C HIS A 50 45.00 -30.60 10.94
N THR A 51 44.70 -30.46 9.64
CA THR A 51 45.67 -30.39 8.54
C THR A 51 46.12 -28.98 8.20
N ASN A 52 45.23 -27.99 8.34
CA ASN A 52 45.45 -26.59 8.00
C ASN A 52 45.39 -25.63 9.20
N TRP A 53 45.23 -26.16 10.42
CA TRP A 53 45.28 -25.42 11.68
C TRP A 53 45.84 -26.29 12.81
N ASP A 54 46.50 -25.67 13.78
CA ASP A 54 46.98 -26.34 15.00
C ASP A 54 45.98 -26.14 16.16
N PRO A 55 45.44 -27.22 16.76
CA PRO A 55 44.66 -27.16 17.99
C PRO A 55 45.36 -26.51 19.20
N PHE A 56 46.69 -26.43 19.22
CA PHE A 56 47.44 -25.67 20.24
C PHE A 56 47.37 -24.15 20.04
N GLU A 57 47.30 -23.66 18.80
CA GLU A 57 47.15 -22.23 18.50
C GLU A 57 45.70 -21.76 18.71
N PHE A 58 44.72 -22.65 18.47
CA PHE A 58 43.29 -22.36 18.59
C PHE A 58 42.56 -23.34 19.54
N PRO A 59 42.89 -23.36 20.84
CA PRO A 59 42.31 -24.30 21.80
C PRO A 59 40.79 -24.14 21.97
N GLU A 60 40.26 -22.94 21.76
CA GLU A 60 38.81 -22.68 21.80
C GLU A 60 38.09 -23.32 20.60
N THR A 61 38.71 -23.32 19.42
CA THR A 61 38.22 -24.04 18.23
C THR A 61 38.20 -25.55 18.48
N LEU A 62 39.19 -26.10 19.20
CA LEU A 62 39.20 -27.50 19.64
C LEU A 62 38.09 -27.81 20.65
N LEU A 63 37.85 -26.95 21.65
CA LEU A 63 36.75 -27.13 22.59
C LEU A 63 35.40 -27.15 21.88
N LEU A 64 35.18 -26.25 20.91
CA LEU A 64 33.98 -26.22 20.08
C LEU A 64 33.81 -27.49 19.25
N GLU A 65 34.91 -28.06 18.71
CA GLU A 65 34.89 -29.32 17.98
C GLU A 65 34.43 -30.50 18.87
N ILE A 66 35.05 -30.63 20.05
CA ILE A 66 34.80 -31.71 21.03
C ILE A 66 33.37 -31.65 21.56
N GLU A 67 32.91 -30.48 22.01
CA GLU A 67 31.57 -30.29 22.60
C GLU A 67 30.46 -30.67 21.61
N ASN A 68 30.67 -30.35 20.33
CA ASN A 68 29.67 -30.54 19.29
C ASN A 68 29.76 -31.90 18.57
N GLY A 69 30.74 -32.75 18.92
CA GLY A 69 30.93 -34.04 18.27
C GLY A 69 31.32 -33.95 16.79
N ILE A 70 31.85 -32.81 16.34
CA ILE A 70 32.22 -32.56 14.95
C ILE A 70 33.71 -32.85 14.70
N LEU A 71 34.15 -32.71 13.46
CA LEU A 71 35.56 -32.59 13.06
C LEU A 71 35.55 -31.47 12.03
N ILE A 72 36.33 -30.41 12.26
CA ILE A 72 36.33 -29.25 11.37
C ILE A 72 37.02 -29.64 10.06
N ARG A 73 36.47 -29.16 8.94
CA ARG A 73 36.94 -29.44 7.58
C ARG A 73 37.88 -28.33 7.12
N ASP A 74 38.86 -28.67 6.29
CA ASP A 74 39.86 -27.74 5.76
C ASP A 74 39.21 -26.47 5.17
N VAL A 75 38.15 -26.62 4.36
CA VAL A 75 37.40 -25.49 3.76
C VAL A 75 36.73 -24.58 4.80
N GLN A 76 36.20 -25.14 5.90
CA GLN A 76 35.57 -24.35 6.96
C GLN A 76 36.60 -23.47 7.66
N GLU A 77 37.77 -24.04 7.96
CA GLU A 77 38.85 -23.34 8.65
C GLU A 77 39.64 -22.41 7.73
N ASN A 78 39.84 -22.72 6.45
CA ASN A 78 40.41 -21.79 5.46
C ASN A 78 39.63 -20.47 5.46
N ILE A 79 38.30 -20.55 5.46
CA ILE A 79 37.42 -19.38 5.42
C ILE A 79 37.38 -18.70 6.80
N ALA A 80 37.34 -19.47 7.90
CA ALA A 80 37.45 -18.92 9.24
C ALA A 80 38.75 -18.11 9.42
N GLN A 81 39.90 -18.67 9.01
CA GLN A 81 41.22 -18.04 9.09
C GLN A 81 41.27 -16.73 8.29
N GLN A 82 40.73 -16.71 7.06
CA GLN A 82 40.65 -15.48 6.26
C GLN A 82 39.70 -14.43 6.87
N MET A 83 38.59 -14.84 7.49
CA MET A 83 37.68 -13.94 8.19
C MET A 83 38.26 -13.38 9.48
N ARG A 84 39.03 -14.20 10.25
CA ARG A 84 39.78 -13.74 11.44
C ARG A 84 40.84 -12.71 11.03
N ASN A 85 41.66 -13.05 10.05
CA ASN A 85 42.81 -12.27 9.61
C ASN A 85 42.49 -11.20 8.55
N PHE A 86 41.21 -10.81 8.40
CA PHE A 86 40.80 -9.87 7.37
C PHE A 86 41.43 -8.47 7.57
N PRO A 87 41.99 -7.83 6.52
CA PRO A 87 42.75 -6.59 6.67
C PRO A 87 41.86 -5.38 6.98
N SER A 88 42.24 -4.60 8.00
CA SER A 88 41.57 -3.37 8.43
C SER A 88 41.40 -2.32 7.32
N GLY A 89 40.40 -1.44 7.48
CA GLY A 89 40.07 -0.40 6.50
C GLY A 89 39.35 -0.89 5.24
N LYS A 90 38.86 -2.13 5.23
CA LYS A 90 38.08 -2.74 4.14
C LYS A 90 36.99 -3.64 4.73
N ASN A 91 35.81 -3.66 4.15
CA ASN A 91 34.76 -4.63 4.50
C ASN A 91 34.66 -5.72 3.43
N GLY A 92 34.35 -6.96 3.82
CA GLY A 92 34.41 -8.14 2.93
C GLY A 92 33.25 -9.11 3.12
N VAL A 93 32.69 -9.60 2.02
CA VAL A 93 31.66 -10.66 2.01
C VAL A 93 32.17 -11.84 1.18
N MET A 94 32.02 -13.04 1.71
CA MET A 94 32.43 -14.30 1.10
C MET A 94 31.20 -15.14 0.75
N GLN A 95 31.30 -15.99 -0.28
CA GLN A 95 30.30 -17.04 -0.51
C GLN A 95 30.62 -18.25 0.40
N LEU A 96 29.62 -18.97 0.89
CA LEU A 96 29.78 -20.29 1.54
C LEU A 96 28.41 -21.00 1.50
N ASN A 97 28.34 -22.28 1.13
CA ASN A 97 27.05 -22.91 0.83
C ASN A 97 26.24 -23.26 2.08
N MET A 98 24.90 -23.27 1.96
CA MET A 98 24.05 -23.88 2.99
C MET A 98 24.42 -25.35 3.21
N GLY A 99 24.47 -25.78 4.47
CA GLY A 99 24.86 -27.15 4.86
C GLY A 99 26.37 -27.36 5.05
N GLU A 100 27.24 -26.45 4.58
CA GLU A 100 28.69 -26.51 4.86
C GLU A 100 29.07 -25.97 6.25
N GLY A 101 28.11 -25.41 7.00
CA GLY A 101 28.30 -25.03 8.41
C GLY A 101 28.65 -23.57 8.68
N LYS A 102 28.26 -22.63 7.79
CA LYS A 102 28.33 -21.16 8.00
C LYS A 102 28.05 -20.77 9.45
N SER A 103 26.78 -20.86 9.82
CA SER A 103 26.26 -20.42 11.11
C SER A 103 26.64 -21.39 12.24
N SER A 104 26.72 -22.69 11.98
CA SER A 104 26.88 -23.72 13.02
C SER A 104 28.32 -24.10 13.37
N VAL A 105 29.31 -23.63 12.60
CA VAL A 105 30.75 -23.86 12.82
C VAL A 105 31.54 -22.57 12.60
N VAL A 106 31.47 -21.97 11.40
CA VAL A 106 32.40 -20.90 11.01
C VAL A 106 32.15 -19.60 11.77
N ILE A 107 30.90 -19.16 11.91
CA ILE A 107 30.54 -17.99 12.74
C ILE A 107 31.00 -18.20 14.19
N PRO A 108 30.63 -19.28 14.91
CA PRO A 108 31.15 -19.57 16.24
C PRO A 108 32.67 -19.50 16.38
N VAL A 109 33.43 -20.06 15.44
CA VAL A 109 34.91 -20.03 15.46
C VAL A 109 35.47 -18.61 15.28
N VAL A 110 34.96 -17.85 14.29
CA VAL A 110 35.41 -16.47 14.03
C VAL A 110 35.03 -15.53 15.17
N VAL A 111 33.82 -15.69 15.71
CA VAL A 111 33.29 -14.89 16.82
C VAL A 111 34.07 -15.15 18.11
N THR A 112 34.33 -16.41 18.46
CA THR A 112 35.05 -16.76 19.71
C THR A 112 36.47 -16.18 19.70
N ALA A 113 37.19 -16.33 18.59
CA ALA A 113 38.54 -15.77 18.42
C ALA A 113 38.60 -14.23 18.46
N HIS A 114 37.47 -13.54 18.20
CA HIS A 114 37.37 -12.08 18.33
C HIS A 114 36.77 -11.61 19.66
N ALA A 115 36.07 -12.46 20.41
CA ALA A 115 35.52 -12.16 21.73
C ALA A 115 36.62 -12.20 22.81
N ASN A 116 37.74 -11.51 22.58
CA ASN A 116 39.01 -11.69 23.29
C ASN A 116 39.21 -10.75 24.51
N GLY A 117 38.15 -10.12 25.01
CA GLY A 117 38.23 -9.11 26.07
C GLY A 117 38.55 -7.68 25.58
N SER A 118 39.16 -7.53 24.39
CA SER A 118 39.55 -6.22 23.82
C SER A 118 38.70 -5.77 22.63
N THR A 119 37.84 -6.66 22.10
CA THR A 119 37.03 -6.41 20.91
C THR A 119 35.60 -6.89 21.15
N LEU A 120 34.61 -6.06 20.84
CA LEU A 120 33.21 -6.45 20.93
C LEU A 120 32.84 -7.26 19.67
N ALA A 121 32.76 -8.58 19.79
CA ALA A 121 32.29 -9.44 18.72
C ALA A 121 30.76 -9.32 18.58
N ARG A 122 30.30 -8.88 17.40
CA ARG A 122 28.88 -8.71 17.08
C ARG A 122 28.47 -9.61 15.93
N VAL A 123 27.39 -10.36 16.12
CA VAL A 123 26.77 -11.18 15.07
C VAL A 123 25.54 -10.44 14.56
N LEU A 124 25.53 -10.12 13.27
CA LEU A 124 24.44 -9.41 12.59
C LEU A 124 23.62 -10.42 11.77
N VAL A 125 22.31 -10.47 12.03
CA VAL A 125 21.38 -11.37 11.33
C VAL A 125 20.04 -10.71 11.05
N ALA A 126 19.39 -11.14 9.97
CA ALA A 126 18.02 -10.77 9.67
C ALA A 126 17.05 -11.31 10.73
N LYS A 127 15.96 -10.56 10.97
CA LYS A 127 14.97 -10.81 12.04
C LYS A 127 14.40 -12.25 12.07
N PRO A 128 14.01 -12.88 10.94
CA PRO A 128 13.49 -14.26 10.96
C PRO A 128 14.55 -15.27 11.44
N GLN A 129 15.81 -15.04 11.08
CA GLN A 129 16.93 -15.92 11.42
C GLN A 129 17.39 -15.72 12.87
N SER A 130 17.05 -14.58 13.51
CA SER A 130 17.59 -14.15 14.80
C SER A 130 17.30 -15.12 15.95
N ARG A 131 16.11 -15.71 16.01
CA ARG A 131 15.75 -16.71 17.05
C ARG A 131 16.51 -18.02 16.88
N GLN A 132 16.68 -18.49 15.64
CA GLN A 132 17.46 -19.69 15.31
C GLN A 132 18.95 -19.48 15.59
N MET A 133 19.49 -18.31 15.19
CA MET A 133 20.87 -17.90 15.48
C MET A 133 21.13 -17.80 16.99
N PHE A 134 20.21 -17.22 17.77
CA PHE A 134 20.35 -17.16 19.23
C PHE A 134 20.43 -18.55 19.87
N GLN A 135 19.48 -19.43 19.57
CA GLN A 135 19.46 -20.80 20.09
C GLN A 135 20.75 -21.56 19.71
N MET A 136 21.23 -21.35 18.48
CA MET A 136 22.48 -21.93 18.00
C MET A 136 23.70 -21.38 18.75
N LEU A 137 23.87 -20.04 18.84
CA LEU A 137 25.01 -19.43 19.54
C LEU A 137 25.05 -19.84 21.02
N VAL A 138 23.91 -19.85 21.71
CA VAL A 138 23.83 -20.32 23.11
C VAL A 138 24.26 -21.79 23.22
N ALA A 139 23.79 -22.66 22.33
CA ALA A 139 24.15 -24.08 22.32
C ALA A 139 25.61 -24.37 21.87
N LYS A 140 26.25 -23.47 21.12
CA LYS A 140 27.65 -23.61 20.67
C LYS A 140 28.69 -22.97 21.59
N LEU A 141 28.31 -21.91 22.32
CA LEU A 141 29.25 -21.04 23.03
C LEU A 141 29.02 -21.01 24.54
N GLY A 142 27.81 -21.30 25.02
CA GLY A 142 27.46 -21.28 26.45
C GLY A 142 27.87 -22.55 27.22
N GLY A 143 28.46 -23.54 26.54
CA GLY A 143 28.92 -24.80 27.11
C GLY A 143 30.37 -24.75 27.64
N LEU A 144 31.25 -25.63 27.15
CA LEU A 144 32.67 -25.68 27.51
C LEU A 144 33.42 -24.37 27.26
N LEU A 145 32.95 -23.55 26.31
CA LEU A 145 33.51 -22.21 26.04
C LEU A 145 33.04 -21.12 27.02
N GLY A 146 31.94 -21.34 27.76
CA GLY A 146 31.45 -20.43 28.80
C GLY A 146 31.08 -19.01 28.36
N ARG A 147 30.90 -18.73 27.06
CA ARG A 147 30.65 -17.36 26.56
C ARG A 147 29.16 -17.00 26.61
N ARG A 148 28.85 -15.85 27.22
CA ARG A 148 27.49 -15.31 27.32
C ARG A 148 27.07 -14.62 26.02
N VAL A 149 25.89 -14.95 25.51
CA VAL A 149 25.24 -14.25 24.38
C VAL A 149 24.33 -13.15 24.93
N TYR A 150 24.49 -11.93 24.41
CA TYR A 150 23.71 -10.74 24.73
C TYR A 150 22.83 -10.35 23.54
N HIS A 151 21.77 -9.58 23.78
CA HIS A 151 20.95 -8.95 22.74
C HIS A 151 21.07 -7.43 22.85
N MET A 152 21.06 -6.73 21.71
CA MET A 152 20.94 -5.26 21.68
C MET A 152 19.47 -4.84 21.84
N PRO A 153 19.08 -4.05 22.86
CA PRO A 153 17.68 -3.71 23.13
C PRO A 153 17.32 -2.30 22.61
N ILE A 154 17.35 -2.06 21.30
CA ILE A 154 17.07 -0.71 20.73
C ILE A 154 16.03 -0.76 19.60
N SER A 155 15.02 0.10 19.72
CA SER A 155 14.04 0.50 18.70
C SER A 155 13.51 1.91 19.05
N ARG A 156 12.92 2.68 18.11
CA ARG A 156 12.35 4.03 18.39
C ARG A 156 11.25 4.00 19.46
N SER A 157 10.58 2.86 19.58
CA SER A 157 9.54 2.58 20.58
C SER A 157 10.06 2.59 22.02
N LEU A 158 11.36 2.36 22.23
CA LEU A 158 11.97 2.42 23.56
C LEU A 158 12.20 3.89 23.96
N LYS A 159 11.43 4.37 24.94
CA LYS A 159 11.55 5.73 25.50
C LYS A 159 12.78 5.85 26.40
N LEU A 160 13.98 5.80 25.81
CA LEU A 160 15.24 5.95 26.54
C LEU A 160 15.34 7.31 27.25
N GLY A 161 15.63 7.26 28.55
CA GLY A 161 16.22 8.34 29.30
C GLY A 161 17.75 8.21 29.34
N GLU A 162 18.38 9.01 30.20
CA GLU A 162 19.83 9.07 30.35
C GLU A 162 20.38 7.80 31.03
N ALA A 163 19.72 7.35 32.10
CA ALA A 163 20.12 6.14 32.84
C ALA A 163 19.99 4.86 31.99
N GLU A 164 18.94 4.75 31.17
CA GLU A 164 18.75 3.59 30.30
C GLU A 164 19.76 3.57 29.13
N ALA A 165 20.16 4.74 28.62
CA ALA A 165 21.21 4.82 27.61
C ALA A 165 22.60 4.49 28.17
N ASP A 166 22.92 4.98 29.37
CA ASP A 166 24.16 4.64 30.08
C ASP A 166 24.21 3.14 30.48
N GLU A 167 23.07 2.53 30.79
CA GLU A 167 22.98 1.07 31.02
C GLU A 167 23.28 0.26 29.76
N ILE A 168 22.83 0.69 28.58
CA ILE A 168 23.18 0.03 27.32
C ILE A 168 24.68 0.16 27.03
N GLU A 169 25.29 1.32 27.30
CA GLU A 169 26.75 1.49 27.20
C GLU A 169 27.48 0.53 28.15
N ARG A 170 27.03 0.45 29.42
CA ARG A 170 27.56 -0.50 30.41
C ARG A 170 27.44 -1.94 29.94
N MET A 171 26.29 -2.36 29.42
CA MET A 171 26.07 -3.71 28.89
C MET A 171 27.02 -4.02 27.71
N CYS A 172 27.25 -3.06 26.81
CA CYS A 172 28.18 -3.23 25.69
C CYS A 172 29.64 -3.34 26.16
N ILE A 173 30.04 -2.61 27.21
CA ILE A 173 31.38 -2.71 27.81
C ILE A 173 31.54 -4.02 28.61
N GLU A 174 30.53 -4.42 29.40
CA GLU A 174 30.48 -5.72 30.09
C GLU A 174 30.63 -6.87 29.09
N CYS A 175 29.84 -6.86 28.01
CA CYS A 175 29.90 -7.85 26.94
C CYS A 175 31.30 -7.94 26.31
N MET A 176 31.97 -6.81 26.06
CA MET A 176 33.34 -6.83 25.55
C MET A 176 34.31 -7.42 26.57
N SER A 177 34.31 -6.89 27.81
CA SER A 177 35.28 -7.25 28.86
C SER A 177 35.22 -8.72 29.30
N LEU A 178 34.02 -9.31 29.31
CA LEU A 178 33.80 -10.73 29.62
C LEU A 178 34.01 -11.65 28.41
N GLY A 179 34.35 -11.12 27.23
CA GLY A 179 34.42 -11.91 26.00
C GLY A 179 33.07 -12.54 25.62
N GLY A 180 31.98 -11.81 25.84
CA GLY A 180 30.65 -12.18 25.38
C GLY A 180 30.44 -11.89 23.89
N VAL A 181 29.29 -12.33 23.38
CA VAL A 181 28.86 -12.14 21.99
C VAL A 181 27.59 -11.33 21.97
N LEU A 182 27.57 -10.23 21.23
CA LEU A 182 26.35 -9.41 21.07
C LEU A 182 25.63 -9.80 19.78
N LEU A 183 24.41 -10.33 19.90
CA LEU A 183 23.53 -10.63 18.77
C LEU A 183 22.70 -9.39 18.42
N VAL A 184 22.79 -8.96 17.17
CA VAL A 184 22.28 -7.68 16.67
C VAL A 184 21.46 -7.91 15.39
N GLN A 185 20.42 -7.10 15.20
CA GLN A 185 19.66 -7.03 13.96
C GLN A 185 19.95 -5.69 13.25
N PRO A 186 19.90 -5.62 11.90
CA PRO A 186 20.11 -4.38 11.15
C PRO A 186 19.38 -3.16 11.73
N GLU A 187 18.08 -3.32 12.04
CA GLU A 187 17.23 -2.30 12.65
C GLU A 187 17.83 -1.70 13.93
N HIS A 188 18.43 -2.49 14.83
CA HIS A 188 18.98 -1.98 16.09
C HIS A 188 20.15 -0.99 15.87
N ILE A 189 20.99 -1.22 14.85
CA ILE A 189 22.15 -0.36 14.54
C ILE A 189 21.68 0.94 13.87
N LEU A 190 20.77 0.82 12.89
CA LEU A 190 20.22 1.97 12.19
C LEU A 190 19.37 2.83 13.13
N SER A 191 18.50 2.22 13.93
CA SER A 191 17.61 2.91 14.88
C SER A 191 18.43 3.66 15.94
N MET A 192 19.52 3.08 16.47
CA MET A 192 20.43 3.79 17.36
C MET A 192 21.10 5.03 16.72
N LYS A 193 21.48 4.94 15.44
CA LYS A 193 22.08 6.07 14.69
C LYS A 193 21.06 7.19 14.44
N LEU A 194 19.81 6.84 14.11
CA LEU A 194 18.72 7.80 13.91
C LEU A 194 18.27 8.44 15.23
N MET A 195 18.10 7.65 16.30
CA MET A 195 17.73 8.12 17.63
C MET A 195 18.75 9.06 18.23
N CYS A 196 20.05 8.83 17.99
CA CYS A 196 21.11 9.76 18.38
C CYS A 196 20.89 11.17 17.78
N LEU A 197 20.56 11.25 16.48
CA LEU A 197 20.26 12.51 15.81
C LEU A 197 18.92 13.11 16.27
N GLU A 198 17.88 12.30 16.42
CA GLU A 198 16.57 12.72 16.95
C GLU A 198 16.72 13.37 18.33
N CYS A 199 17.52 12.79 19.23
CA CYS A 199 17.75 13.36 20.56
C CYS A 199 18.32 14.79 20.52
N PHE A 200 19.23 15.09 19.58
CA PHE A 200 19.75 16.46 19.40
C PHE A 200 18.75 17.41 18.72
N ILE A 201 17.82 16.91 17.89
CA ILE A 201 16.76 17.72 17.25
C ILE A 201 15.62 18.03 18.24
N VAL A 202 15.20 17.05 19.03
CA VAL A 202 14.07 17.13 20.00
C VAL A 202 14.48 17.81 21.32
N GLY A 203 15.78 18.05 21.54
CA GLY A 203 16.27 18.76 22.73
C GLY A 203 16.57 17.88 23.94
N LYS A 204 16.95 16.61 23.72
CA LYS A 204 17.43 15.65 24.73
C LYS A 204 18.96 15.41 24.59
N PRO A 205 19.82 16.43 24.78
CA PRO A 205 21.25 16.30 24.47
C PRO A 205 21.98 15.25 25.31
N ASN A 206 21.57 14.99 26.55
CA ASN A 206 22.23 14.00 27.40
C ASN A 206 22.09 12.57 26.84
N VAL A 207 20.87 12.16 26.48
CA VAL A 207 20.62 10.87 25.82
C VAL A 207 21.38 10.78 24.49
N GLY A 208 21.37 11.87 23.71
CA GLY A 208 22.16 11.98 22.48
C GLY A 208 23.66 11.80 22.69
N ARG A 209 24.24 12.33 23.79
CA ARG A 209 25.66 12.13 24.16
C ARG A 209 25.95 10.66 24.46
N SER A 210 25.15 9.98 25.29
CA SER A 210 25.36 8.57 25.62
C SER A 210 25.25 7.66 24.40
N LEU A 211 24.25 7.88 23.54
CA LEU A 211 24.12 7.17 22.25
C LEU A 211 25.32 7.46 21.32
N LEU A 212 25.85 8.69 21.32
CA LEU A 212 27.04 9.05 20.55
C LEU A 212 28.31 8.36 21.08
N ARG A 213 28.46 8.18 22.39
CA ARG A 213 29.56 7.36 22.98
C ARG A 213 29.49 5.91 22.51
N ILE A 214 28.30 5.29 22.53
CA ILE A 214 28.09 3.91 22.05
C ILE A 214 28.41 3.80 20.54
N LEU A 215 27.98 4.77 19.72
CA LEU A 215 28.32 4.82 18.29
C LEU A 215 29.84 4.91 18.06
N GLN A 216 30.55 5.75 18.81
CA GLN A 216 32.01 5.85 18.74
C GLN A 216 32.71 4.56 19.21
N PHE A 217 32.24 3.96 20.30
CA PHE A 217 32.72 2.66 20.78
C PHE A 217 32.55 1.56 19.72
N PHE A 218 31.42 1.52 19.02
CA PHE A 218 31.21 0.58 17.92
C PHE A 218 32.13 0.86 16.71
N GLN A 219 32.38 2.11 16.33
CA GLN A 219 33.34 2.43 15.26
C GLN A 219 34.78 2.04 15.61
N ASN A 220 35.16 2.13 16.89
CA ASN A 220 36.53 1.90 17.36
C ASN A 220 36.84 0.44 17.75
N SER A 221 35.88 -0.27 18.36
CA SER A 221 36.14 -1.51 19.10
C SER A 221 35.23 -2.69 18.75
N SER A 222 34.27 -2.54 17.82
CA SER A 222 33.38 -3.65 17.43
C SER A 222 33.80 -4.36 16.15
N ARG A 223 33.75 -5.70 16.16
CA ARG A 223 34.00 -6.57 15.01
C ARG A 223 32.67 -7.19 14.57
N ASP A 224 32.24 -6.86 13.36
CA ASP A 224 30.95 -7.27 12.82
C ASP A 224 31.09 -8.52 11.93
N ILE A 225 30.30 -9.56 12.26
CA ILE A 225 30.15 -10.80 11.48
C ILE A 225 28.70 -10.86 10.99
N VAL A 226 28.48 -10.75 9.68
CA VAL A 226 27.13 -10.77 9.05
C VAL A 226 26.82 -12.15 8.46
N ASP A 227 25.68 -12.75 8.82
CA ASP A 227 25.16 -13.93 8.09
C ASP A 227 24.05 -13.50 7.12
N GLU A 228 23.97 -14.14 5.94
CA GLU A 228 23.13 -13.75 4.79
C GLU A 228 23.16 -12.24 4.48
N SER A 229 24.36 -11.77 4.13
CA SER A 229 24.69 -10.38 3.78
C SER A 229 23.86 -9.82 2.63
N ASP A 230 23.36 -10.67 1.72
CA ASP A 230 22.43 -10.30 0.66
C ASP A 230 21.05 -9.85 1.17
N GLU A 231 20.60 -10.39 2.32
CA GLU A 231 19.40 -9.92 3.01
C GLU A 231 19.70 -8.67 3.85
N ASN A 232 20.82 -8.64 4.57
CA ASN A 232 21.17 -7.56 5.51
C ASN A 232 21.63 -6.26 4.82
N PHE A 233 22.20 -6.33 3.61
CA PHE A 233 22.56 -5.17 2.77
C PHE A 233 21.55 -4.93 1.63
N ASN A 234 20.34 -5.49 1.72
CA ASN A 234 19.31 -5.33 0.69
C ASN A 234 18.87 -3.87 0.55
N VAL A 235 18.89 -3.33 -0.66
CA VAL A 235 18.55 -1.91 -0.94
C VAL A 235 17.08 -1.59 -0.77
N LYS A 236 16.21 -2.62 -0.71
CA LYS A 236 14.79 -2.48 -0.32
C LYS A 236 14.60 -2.26 1.19
N PHE A 237 15.67 -2.23 1.97
CA PHE A 237 15.65 -1.97 3.40
C PHE A 237 16.25 -0.60 3.72
N GLU A 238 15.38 0.37 4.00
CA GLU A 238 15.71 1.69 4.54
C GLU A 238 14.90 1.90 5.82
N LEU A 239 15.57 2.21 6.93
CA LEU A 239 14.93 2.58 8.19
C LEU A 239 14.72 4.10 8.21
N ILE A 240 13.51 4.50 8.59
CA ILE A 240 13.06 5.89 8.57
C ILE A 240 12.45 6.28 9.92
N TYR A 241 12.94 7.41 10.44
CA TYR A 241 12.30 8.15 11.52
C TYR A 241 11.58 9.34 10.90
N THR A 242 10.24 9.34 10.96
CA THR A 242 9.41 10.49 10.58
C THR A 242 9.57 11.63 11.59
N MET A 243 9.62 12.88 11.14
CA MET A 243 9.97 14.05 11.97
C MET A 243 9.01 15.23 11.76
N GLY A 244 8.72 15.95 12.84
CA GLY A 244 7.78 17.08 12.85
C GLY A 244 6.34 16.66 13.15
N ALA A 245 5.41 17.61 13.03
CA ALA A 245 3.99 17.37 13.28
C ALA A 245 3.31 16.71 12.07
N GLU A 246 2.45 15.72 12.36
CA GLU A 246 1.62 15.01 11.39
C GLU A 246 0.67 15.93 10.62
N ARG A 247 0.42 15.61 9.33
CA ARG A 247 -0.49 16.34 8.44
C ARG A 247 -1.31 15.39 7.59
N SER A 248 -2.49 15.83 7.16
CA SER A 248 -3.25 15.15 6.10
C SER A 248 -2.55 15.32 4.75
N VAL A 249 -2.50 14.26 3.95
CA VAL A 249 -1.80 14.21 2.66
C VAL A 249 -2.36 15.23 1.66
N GLU A 250 -1.51 15.85 0.81
CA GLU A 250 -1.97 16.79 -0.24
C GLU A 250 -3.14 16.21 -1.07
N LEU A 251 -4.16 17.05 -1.33
CA LEU A 251 -5.40 16.75 -2.06
C LEU A 251 -6.38 15.81 -1.30
N SER A 252 -6.19 15.54 -0.01
CA SER A 252 -7.19 14.81 0.80
C SER A 252 -8.48 15.63 0.99
N PRO A 253 -9.69 15.03 0.90
CA PRO A 253 -9.98 13.62 0.57
C PRO A 253 -10.04 13.29 -0.93
N GLN A 254 -10.06 14.29 -1.83
CA GLN A 254 -10.20 14.10 -3.28
C GLN A 254 -9.17 13.12 -3.88
N ARG A 255 -7.96 13.02 -3.28
CA ARG A 255 -6.90 12.12 -3.69
C ARG A 255 -7.35 10.65 -3.75
N TRP A 256 -7.92 10.12 -2.66
CA TRP A 256 -8.39 8.74 -2.65
C TRP A 256 -9.70 8.56 -3.40
N MET A 257 -10.58 9.57 -3.44
CA MET A 257 -11.81 9.51 -4.25
C MET A 257 -11.49 9.40 -5.76
N VAL A 258 -10.54 10.18 -6.29
CA VAL A 258 -10.07 10.04 -7.68
C VAL A 258 -9.47 8.65 -7.94
N ILE A 259 -8.70 8.10 -6.99
CA ILE A 259 -8.17 6.74 -7.10
C ILE A 259 -9.29 5.68 -7.11
N GLN A 260 -10.32 5.84 -6.28
CA GLN A 260 -11.50 4.96 -6.23
C GLN A 260 -12.36 5.05 -7.51
N GLU A 261 -12.49 6.24 -8.12
CA GLU A 261 -13.12 6.43 -9.43
C GLU A 261 -12.28 5.77 -10.55
N VAL A 262 -10.95 5.93 -10.57
CA VAL A 262 -10.08 5.22 -11.53
C VAL A 262 -10.20 3.69 -11.38
N LEU A 263 -10.27 3.18 -10.14
CA LEU A 263 -10.52 1.76 -9.88
C LEU A 263 -11.90 1.29 -10.36
N HIS A 264 -12.93 2.15 -10.37
CA HIS A 264 -14.21 1.83 -10.99
C HIS A 264 -14.07 1.68 -12.52
N LEU A 265 -13.34 2.57 -13.20
CA LEU A 265 -13.06 2.44 -14.62
C LEU A 265 -12.23 1.18 -14.94
N VAL A 266 -11.28 0.80 -14.06
CA VAL A 266 -10.56 -0.48 -14.15
C VAL A 266 -11.52 -1.67 -14.16
N ARG A 267 -12.54 -1.67 -13.27
CA ARG A 267 -13.59 -2.70 -13.23
C ARG A 267 -14.46 -2.71 -14.50
N GLU A 268 -14.77 -1.57 -15.10
CA GLU A 268 -15.53 -1.47 -16.36
C GLU A 268 -14.75 -2.00 -17.58
N TYR A 269 -13.47 -1.66 -17.69
CA TYR A 269 -12.67 -1.94 -18.90
C TYR A 269 -11.90 -3.25 -18.87
N ALA A 270 -11.66 -3.85 -17.69
CA ALA A 270 -10.95 -5.12 -17.53
C ALA A 270 -11.50 -6.23 -18.46
N ASP A 271 -12.82 -6.45 -18.46
CA ASP A 271 -13.46 -7.48 -19.28
C ASP A 271 -13.27 -7.23 -20.79
N ARG A 272 -13.30 -5.97 -21.22
CA ARG A 272 -13.05 -5.60 -22.63
C ARG A 272 -11.61 -5.87 -23.03
N VAL A 273 -10.64 -5.67 -22.12
CA VAL A 273 -9.25 -6.06 -22.34
C VAL A 273 -9.11 -7.58 -22.40
N LYS A 274 -9.79 -8.34 -21.52
CA LYS A 274 -9.75 -9.82 -21.54
C LYS A 274 -10.34 -10.43 -22.81
N VAL A 275 -11.42 -9.85 -23.36
CA VAL A 275 -11.99 -10.29 -24.66
C VAL A 275 -11.02 -10.01 -25.81
N ARG A 276 -10.29 -8.89 -25.78
CA ARG A 276 -9.35 -8.49 -26.83
C ARG A 276 -8.00 -9.21 -26.74
N LEU A 277 -7.49 -9.44 -25.52
CA LEU A 277 -6.16 -9.95 -25.21
C LEU A 277 -6.26 -11.06 -24.14
N PRO A 278 -6.83 -12.24 -24.49
CA PRO A 278 -7.21 -13.26 -23.49
C PRO A 278 -6.03 -13.91 -22.76
N GLN A 279 -4.80 -13.76 -23.25
CA GLN A 279 -3.59 -14.29 -22.60
C GLN A 279 -2.87 -13.23 -21.75
N SER A 280 -2.97 -11.95 -22.11
CA SER A 280 -2.21 -10.84 -21.51
C SER A 280 -2.76 -10.30 -20.17
N ILE A 281 -3.95 -10.75 -19.75
CA ILE A 281 -4.63 -10.31 -18.51
C ILE A 281 -5.32 -11.50 -17.82
N GLN A 282 -5.16 -11.60 -16.50
CA GLN A 282 -5.88 -12.57 -15.64
C GLN A 282 -7.05 -11.86 -14.95
N LEU A 283 -8.24 -12.47 -15.02
CA LEU A 283 -9.45 -12.02 -14.34
C LEU A 283 -10.12 -13.22 -13.64
N ASN A 284 -10.19 -13.19 -12.30
CA ASN A 284 -10.94 -14.20 -11.54
C ASN A 284 -12.24 -13.57 -11.01
N GLN A 285 -13.30 -13.59 -11.84
CA GLN A 285 -14.65 -13.21 -11.43
C GLN A 285 -15.31 -14.35 -10.64
N HIS A 286 -15.52 -14.15 -9.34
CA HIS A 286 -16.11 -15.19 -8.47
C HIS A 286 -17.65 -15.05 -8.34
N GLN A 287 -18.17 -13.81 -8.30
CA GLN A 287 -19.60 -13.50 -8.17
C GLN A 287 -19.91 -12.13 -8.80
N ARG A 288 -21.16 -11.89 -9.22
CA ARG A 288 -21.65 -10.55 -9.61
C ARG A 288 -21.63 -9.59 -8.41
N GLY A 289 -21.53 -8.29 -8.65
CA GLY A 289 -21.40 -7.24 -7.61
C GLY A 289 -19.98 -7.04 -7.11
N ARG A 290 -19.20 -8.11 -6.95
CA ARG A 290 -17.80 -8.02 -6.48
C ARG A 290 -16.87 -7.32 -7.49
N PHE A 291 -15.81 -6.72 -6.97
CA PHE A 291 -14.67 -6.30 -7.79
C PHE A 291 -13.90 -7.53 -8.32
N PRO A 292 -13.58 -7.64 -9.61
CA PRO A 292 -12.85 -8.78 -10.17
C PRO A 292 -11.39 -8.77 -9.70
N ARG A 293 -10.81 -9.94 -9.40
CA ARG A 293 -9.37 -10.02 -9.14
C ARG A 293 -8.60 -9.91 -10.44
N ILE A 294 -7.87 -8.81 -10.62
CA ILE A 294 -7.16 -8.45 -11.86
C ILE A 294 -5.64 -8.68 -11.69
N ARG A 295 -5.00 -9.24 -12.72
CA ARG A 295 -3.56 -9.04 -12.98
C ARG A 295 -3.32 -8.68 -14.44
N LEU A 296 -2.47 -7.68 -14.68
CA LEU A 296 -1.89 -7.41 -16.00
C LEU A 296 -0.63 -8.25 -16.13
N LEU A 297 -0.54 -9.09 -17.16
CA LEU A 297 0.61 -10.01 -17.35
C LEU A 297 1.62 -9.41 -18.33
N ASP A 298 1.13 -8.77 -19.41
CA ASP A 298 1.93 -8.19 -20.48
C ASP A 298 1.66 -6.69 -20.71
N ARG A 299 2.64 -6.02 -21.33
CA ARG A 299 2.63 -4.57 -21.62
C ARG A 299 1.52 -4.13 -22.59
N ASP A 300 0.98 -5.04 -23.40
CA ASP A 300 -0.12 -4.77 -24.34
C ASP A 300 -1.47 -4.61 -23.61
N ALA A 301 -1.74 -5.44 -22.60
CA ALA A 301 -2.90 -5.29 -21.71
C ALA A 301 -2.82 -4.03 -20.86
N GLU A 302 -1.62 -3.70 -20.35
CA GLU A 302 -1.37 -2.42 -19.69
C GLU A 302 -1.68 -1.24 -20.61
N GLN A 303 -1.07 -1.20 -21.80
CA GLN A 303 -1.29 -0.14 -22.78
C GLN A 303 -2.78 -0.03 -23.17
N ALA A 304 -3.46 -1.16 -23.38
CA ALA A 304 -4.88 -1.20 -23.74
C ALA A 304 -5.77 -0.66 -22.60
N LEU A 305 -5.59 -1.15 -21.36
CA LEU A 305 -6.39 -0.72 -20.21
C LEU A 305 -6.21 0.76 -19.92
N LEU A 306 -4.96 1.24 -19.87
CA LEU A 306 -4.66 2.66 -19.67
C LEU A 306 -5.25 3.52 -20.79
N THR A 307 -5.23 3.05 -22.04
CA THR A 307 -5.84 3.79 -23.17
C THR A 307 -7.36 3.91 -23.01
N TYR A 308 -8.07 2.84 -22.65
CA TYR A 308 -9.52 2.93 -22.41
C TYR A 308 -9.86 3.89 -21.26
N ILE A 309 -9.11 3.82 -20.15
CA ILE A 309 -9.30 4.70 -18.98
C ILE A 309 -8.99 6.16 -19.35
N GLY A 310 -7.86 6.44 -20.00
CA GLY A 310 -7.48 7.80 -20.42
C GLY A 310 -8.47 8.42 -21.41
N THR A 311 -8.99 7.63 -22.36
CA THR A 311 -10.07 8.05 -23.26
C THR A 311 -11.35 8.36 -22.48
N HIS A 312 -11.79 7.48 -21.57
CA HIS A 312 -12.97 7.73 -20.74
C HIS A 312 -12.81 9.01 -19.93
N ILE A 313 -11.68 9.20 -19.24
CA ILE A 313 -11.42 10.40 -18.44
C ILE A 313 -11.53 11.66 -19.32
N CYS A 314 -10.95 11.66 -20.52
CA CYS A 314 -11.04 12.82 -21.41
C CYS A 314 -12.44 13.02 -22.00
N GLU A 315 -13.23 11.97 -22.22
CA GLU A 315 -14.57 12.07 -22.82
C GLU A 315 -15.71 12.31 -21.81
N SER A 316 -15.61 11.77 -20.59
CA SER A 316 -16.64 11.84 -19.54
C SER A 316 -16.26 12.78 -18.39
N GLY A 317 -14.97 12.89 -18.08
CA GLY A 317 -14.46 13.54 -16.88
C GLY A 317 -14.13 12.53 -15.77
N ILE A 318 -13.54 13.00 -14.67
CA ILE A 318 -13.33 12.21 -13.45
C ILE A 318 -13.17 13.15 -12.24
N GLY A 319 -13.65 12.76 -11.06
CA GLY A 319 -13.40 13.45 -9.80
C GLY A 319 -13.65 14.96 -9.84
N SER A 320 -12.63 15.72 -9.46
CA SER A 320 -12.50 17.18 -9.54
C SER A 320 -11.81 17.67 -10.84
N LEU A 321 -11.88 16.89 -11.92
CA LEU A 321 -11.25 17.16 -13.23
C LEU A 321 -12.31 17.21 -14.37
N PRO A 322 -13.00 18.36 -14.56
CA PRO A 322 -14.10 18.53 -15.53
C PRO A 322 -13.64 18.66 -17.00
N ILE A 323 -12.69 17.82 -17.43
CA ILE A 323 -12.08 17.87 -18.78
C ILE A 323 -13.08 17.60 -19.92
N SER A 324 -14.16 16.86 -19.68
CA SER A 324 -15.14 16.50 -20.72
C SER A 324 -15.90 17.68 -21.33
N ARG A 325 -16.08 18.77 -20.57
CA ARG A 325 -16.65 20.03 -21.08
C ARG A 325 -15.72 20.72 -22.09
N GLN A 326 -14.40 20.56 -21.97
CA GLN A 326 -13.42 21.32 -22.76
C GLN A 326 -13.47 21.05 -24.27
N ALA A 327 -12.99 22.02 -25.06
CA ALA A 327 -12.91 21.90 -26.52
C ALA A 327 -11.95 20.77 -26.94
N LYS A 328 -12.24 20.09 -28.06
CA LYS A 328 -11.48 18.89 -28.48
C LYS A 328 -9.94 19.07 -28.47
N PRO A 329 -9.33 20.15 -28.98
CA PRO A 329 -7.88 20.31 -28.94
C PRO A 329 -7.29 20.30 -27.53
N MET A 330 -7.99 20.87 -26.54
CA MET A 330 -7.57 20.83 -25.13
C MET A 330 -7.71 19.41 -24.55
N ARG A 331 -8.76 18.66 -24.92
CA ARG A 331 -8.91 17.26 -24.50
C ARG A 331 -7.86 16.34 -25.12
N ASP A 332 -7.51 16.57 -26.39
CA ASP A 332 -6.45 15.82 -27.08
C ASP A 332 -5.06 16.15 -26.47
N ALA A 333 -4.82 17.42 -26.09
CA ALA A 333 -3.61 17.85 -25.37
C ALA A 333 -3.53 17.25 -23.95
N VAL A 334 -4.62 17.30 -23.18
CA VAL A 334 -4.68 16.71 -21.83
C VAL A 334 -4.56 15.18 -21.87
N SER A 335 -5.18 14.51 -22.86
CA SER A 335 -4.98 13.08 -23.12
C SER A 335 -3.50 12.77 -23.34
N THR A 336 -2.81 13.54 -24.18
CA THR A 336 -1.36 13.42 -24.37
C THR A 336 -0.60 13.64 -23.06
N TYR A 337 -0.97 14.66 -22.27
CA TYR A 337 -0.34 15.01 -21.00
C TYR A 337 -0.49 13.93 -19.91
N ILE A 338 -1.64 13.24 -19.82
CA ILE A 338 -1.87 12.18 -18.82
C ILE A 338 -1.40 10.79 -19.27
N MET A 339 -1.26 10.55 -20.58
CA MET A 339 -0.89 9.24 -21.15
C MET A 339 0.59 9.08 -21.50
N LYS A 340 1.29 10.17 -21.86
CA LYS A 340 2.68 10.12 -22.36
C LYS A 340 3.68 10.42 -21.23
N SER A 341 4.57 9.48 -20.92
CA SER A 341 5.57 9.67 -19.86
C SER A 341 6.52 10.84 -20.17
N ASP A 342 7.20 10.80 -21.33
CA ASP A 342 8.09 11.86 -21.80
C ASP A 342 7.38 12.87 -22.70
N LEU A 343 7.18 14.10 -22.21
CA LEU A 343 6.55 15.21 -22.94
C LEU A 343 7.58 16.21 -23.48
N THR A 344 7.31 16.76 -24.66
CA THR A 344 8.05 17.90 -25.21
C THR A 344 7.58 19.22 -24.59
N ALA A 345 8.42 20.26 -24.62
CA ALA A 345 8.07 21.58 -24.10
C ALA A 345 6.77 22.17 -24.72
N HIS A 346 6.48 21.85 -25.99
CA HIS A 346 5.23 22.24 -26.64
C HIS A 346 4.01 21.50 -26.07
N GLU A 347 4.10 20.19 -25.85
CA GLU A 347 3.01 19.39 -25.25
C GLU A 347 2.74 19.79 -23.79
N ILE A 348 3.76 20.25 -23.06
CA ILE A 348 3.62 20.81 -21.72
C ILE A 348 2.91 22.18 -21.80
N ALA A 349 3.43 23.11 -22.61
CA ALA A 349 2.87 24.45 -22.76
C ALA A 349 1.43 24.48 -23.31
N ALA A 350 1.01 23.46 -24.07
CA ALA A 350 -0.35 23.29 -24.55
C ALA A 350 -1.39 23.04 -23.43
N VAL A 351 -0.94 22.68 -22.22
CA VAL A 351 -1.78 22.48 -21.04
C VAL A 351 -1.45 23.50 -19.94
N GLU A 352 -0.15 23.74 -19.67
CA GLU A 352 0.34 24.58 -18.56
C GLU A 352 0.47 26.09 -18.90
N GLY A 353 0.08 26.53 -20.10
CA GLY A 353 0.29 27.91 -20.56
C GLY A 353 -0.65 28.96 -19.92
N ASP A 354 -0.10 30.17 -19.66
CA ASP A 354 -0.71 31.29 -18.92
C ASP A 354 -1.88 32.02 -19.64
N GLY A 355 -2.76 31.29 -20.32
CA GLY A 355 -4.03 31.83 -20.79
C GLY A 355 -5.02 31.97 -19.63
N ALA A 356 -5.77 33.07 -19.56
CA ALA A 356 -6.93 33.22 -18.65
C ALA A 356 -8.04 32.18 -18.93
N THR A 357 -7.93 31.46 -20.03
CA THR A 357 -8.79 30.34 -20.47
C THR A 357 -8.08 28.97 -20.38
N GLY A 358 -6.95 28.88 -19.67
CA GLY A 358 -6.13 27.67 -19.54
C GLY A 358 -6.79 26.62 -18.66
N PHE A 359 -6.57 25.33 -18.98
CA PHE A 359 -7.07 24.22 -18.16
C PHE A 359 -6.20 23.95 -16.92
N TRP A 360 -5.01 24.54 -16.84
CA TRP A 360 -4.10 24.48 -15.68
C TRP A 360 -4.41 25.61 -14.69
N GLY A 361 -5.41 25.38 -13.83
CA GLY A 361 -5.82 26.29 -12.77
C GLY A 361 -5.69 25.67 -11.37
N GLU A 362 -5.88 26.48 -10.33
CA GLU A 362 -5.75 26.05 -8.93
C GLU A 362 -6.63 24.83 -8.58
N SER A 363 -7.86 24.78 -9.12
CA SER A 363 -8.82 23.68 -8.90
C SER A 363 -8.51 22.39 -9.67
N THR A 364 -7.88 22.47 -10.84
CA THR A 364 -7.65 21.34 -11.75
C THR A 364 -6.25 20.74 -11.62
N ARG A 365 -5.23 21.56 -11.32
CA ARG A 365 -3.80 21.21 -11.34
C ARG A 365 -3.46 19.93 -10.56
N SER A 366 -3.76 19.87 -9.26
CA SER A 366 -3.41 18.71 -8.43
C SER A 366 -4.18 17.45 -8.87
N SER A 367 -5.45 17.59 -9.30
CA SER A 367 -6.26 16.49 -9.86
C SER A 367 -5.66 15.94 -11.17
N LEU A 368 -5.24 16.82 -12.08
CA LEU A 368 -4.59 16.48 -13.34
C LEU A 368 -3.24 15.76 -13.12
N LEU A 369 -2.44 16.26 -12.17
CA LEU A 369 -1.16 15.67 -11.80
C LEU A 369 -1.32 14.27 -11.19
N LEU A 370 -2.34 14.07 -10.33
CA LEU A 370 -2.66 12.76 -9.78
C LEU A 370 -3.05 11.76 -10.88
N VAL A 371 -3.94 12.15 -11.81
CA VAL A 371 -4.33 11.30 -12.95
C VAL A 371 -3.13 10.98 -13.85
N ARG A 372 -2.27 11.96 -14.15
CA ARG A 372 -1.00 11.73 -14.86
C ARG A 372 -0.09 10.75 -14.10
N GLY A 373 -0.02 10.84 -12.78
CA GLY A 373 0.73 9.90 -11.94
C GLY A 373 0.21 8.47 -12.02
N LEU A 374 -1.11 8.29 -11.92
CA LEU A 374 -1.76 6.98 -12.04
C LEU A 374 -1.54 6.34 -13.42
N LEU A 375 -1.60 7.13 -14.49
CA LEU A 375 -1.48 6.68 -15.89
C LEU A 375 -0.02 6.75 -16.39
N ALA A 376 0.44 7.88 -16.94
CA ALA A 376 1.80 8.05 -17.49
C ALA A 376 2.95 7.85 -16.48
N GLY A 377 2.70 8.05 -15.18
CA GLY A 377 3.61 7.75 -14.09
C GLY A 377 3.67 6.27 -13.70
N GLY A 378 2.79 5.43 -14.28
CA GLY A 378 2.82 3.98 -14.14
C GLY A 378 2.32 3.42 -12.82
N VAL A 379 1.79 4.25 -11.90
CA VAL A 379 1.41 3.80 -10.54
C VAL A 379 0.30 2.76 -10.57
N LEU A 380 -0.72 2.93 -11.43
CA LEU A 380 -1.81 1.96 -11.58
C LEU A 380 -1.31 0.65 -12.19
N ALA A 381 -0.51 0.75 -13.25
CA ALA A 381 0.10 -0.41 -13.91
C ALA A 381 0.99 -1.20 -12.95
N PHE A 382 1.82 -0.52 -12.15
CA PHE A 382 2.65 -1.13 -11.12
C PHE A 382 1.84 -1.95 -10.11
N CYS A 383 0.74 -1.41 -9.60
CA CYS A 383 -0.11 -2.09 -8.62
C CYS A 383 -0.82 -3.33 -9.21
N LEU A 384 -1.27 -3.27 -10.47
CA LEU A 384 -1.99 -4.36 -11.13
C LEU A 384 -1.07 -5.42 -11.78
N ALA A 385 0.15 -5.04 -12.21
CA ALA A 385 1.09 -5.93 -12.88
C ALA A 385 2.13 -6.52 -11.93
N GLN A 386 2.72 -5.72 -11.03
CA GLN A 386 3.87 -6.18 -10.22
C GLN A 386 3.45 -6.69 -8.85
N LYS A 387 2.57 -5.98 -8.13
CA LYS A 387 2.17 -6.37 -6.77
C LYS A 387 1.12 -7.48 -6.77
N ARG A 388 1.38 -8.57 -6.02
CA ARG A 388 0.45 -9.70 -5.81
C ARG A 388 -0.21 -9.59 -4.43
N TRP A 389 -1.54 -9.51 -4.40
CA TRP A 389 -2.32 -9.55 -3.15
C TRP A 389 -2.02 -10.83 -2.36
N ARG A 390 -1.89 -10.70 -1.03
CA ARG A 390 -1.43 -11.72 -0.06
C ARG A 390 0.01 -12.22 -0.23
N VAL A 391 0.81 -11.71 -1.17
CA VAL A 391 2.23 -12.12 -1.37
C VAL A 391 3.21 -10.94 -1.30
N ASN A 392 2.81 -9.78 -1.80
CA ASN A 392 3.61 -8.54 -1.72
C ASN A 392 2.89 -7.43 -0.95
N TYR A 393 1.62 -7.62 -0.60
CA TYR A 393 0.85 -6.69 0.24
C TYR A 393 -0.37 -7.35 0.90
N GLY A 394 -0.78 -6.77 2.03
CA GLY A 394 -1.98 -7.05 2.80
C GLY A 394 -1.94 -6.31 4.16
N PRO A 395 -2.89 -6.56 5.08
CA PRO A 395 -2.89 -5.98 6.41
C PRO A 395 -1.90 -6.67 7.36
N ASP A 396 -1.40 -5.95 8.37
CA ASP A 396 -0.65 -6.55 9.50
C ASP A 396 -1.48 -6.47 10.79
N PRO A 397 -2.21 -7.54 11.17
CA PRO A 397 -3.04 -7.55 12.38
C PRO A 397 -2.22 -7.64 13.67
N ASN A 398 -0.91 -7.88 13.59
CA ASN A 398 0.00 -7.97 14.73
C ASN A 398 0.88 -6.72 14.88
N ARG A 399 0.69 -5.68 14.06
CA ARG A 399 1.44 -4.42 14.15
C ARG A 399 1.11 -3.71 15.46
N ASP A 400 2.14 -3.19 16.13
CA ASP A 400 2.03 -2.26 17.26
C ASP A 400 2.80 -0.96 16.91
N PRO A 401 2.11 0.19 16.75
CA PRO A 401 0.65 0.36 16.77
C PRO A 401 -0.07 -0.32 15.58
N PRO A 402 -1.35 -0.69 15.72
CA PRO A 402 -2.12 -1.36 14.67
C PRO A 402 -2.43 -0.43 13.49
N THR A 403 -2.56 -0.99 12.29
CA THR A 403 -2.94 -0.26 11.06
C THR A 403 -3.97 -1.05 10.24
N ARG A 404 -4.86 -0.32 9.56
CA ARG A 404 -5.81 -0.83 8.56
C ARG A 404 -5.30 -0.59 7.13
N LEU A 405 -4.18 0.11 6.96
CA LEU A 405 -3.50 0.26 5.66
C LEU A 405 -2.76 -1.03 5.26
N CYS A 406 -2.54 -1.22 3.97
CA CYS A 406 -1.73 -2.34 3.47
C CYS A 406 -0.23 -2.07 3.57
N VAL A 407 0.48 -3.01 4.22
CA VAL A 407 1.95 -3.04 4.34
C VAL A 407 2.59 -3.93 3.27
N PRO A 408 3.90 -3.80 2.99
CA PRO A 408 4.65 -4.76 2.19
C PRO A 408 4.71 -6.13 2.86
N TYR A 409 4.61 -7.20 2.07
CA TYR A 409 4.80 -8.57 2.54
C TYR A 409 6.15 -9.12 2.03
N ARG A 410 6.85 -9.89 2.87
CA ARG A 410 8.12 -10.56 2.50
C ARG A 410 7.89 -11.84 1.70
N ALA A 411 6.78 -12.51 1.99
CA ALA A 411 6.31 -13.74 1.39
C ALA A 411 4.79 -13.84 1.59
N LYS A 412 4.16 -14.91 1.08
CA LYS A 412 2.73 -15.18 1.29
C LYS A 412 2.31 -15.03 2.77
N ASP A 413 1.29 -14.21 3.02
CA ASP A 413 0.68 -13.94 4.35
C ASP A 413 1.68 -13.54 5.46
N SER A 414 2.89 -13.11 5.09
CA SER A 414 3.99 -12.76 5.99
C SER A 414 4.31 -11.26 5.84
N PRO A 415 3.71 -10.38 6.65
CA PRO A 415 3.97 -8.94 6.59
C PRO A 415 5.44 -8.62 6.91
N SER A 416 6.00 -7.66 6.19
CA SER A 416 7.31 -7.12 6.53
C SER A 416 7.15 -6.19 7.73
N LEU A 417 7.63 -6.67 8.88
CA LEU A 417 7.57 -6.00 10.18
C LEU A 417 7.88 -4.50 10.04
N ARG A 418 6.94 -3.65 10.52
CA ARG A 418 7.00 -2.17 10.52
C ARG A 418 7.26 -1.50 9.17
N SER A 419 7.16 -2.24 8.08
CA SER A 419 7.44 -1.73 6.74
C SER A 419 6.19 -1.10 6.12
N GLU A 420 6.40 -0.07 5.29
CA GLU A 420 5.38 0.64 4.54
C GLU A 420 5.86 0.86 3.09
N PHE A 421 4.94 1.20 2.18
CA PHE A 421 5.32 1.68 0.85
C PHE A 421 5.60 3.18 0.91
N SER A 422 6.74 3.62 0.35
CA SER A 422 7.14 5.04 0.33
C SER A 422 6.18 5.96 -0.44
N HIS A 423 5.29 5.37 -1.25
CA HIS A 423 4.49 6.08 -2.23
C HIS A 423 3.00 6.09 -1.81
N PRO A 424 2.42 7.24 -1.41
CA PRO A 424 1.08 7.30 -0.84
C PRO A 424 0.00 6.78 -1.81
N ASP A 425 0.12 7.08 -3.10
CA ASP A 425 -0.83 6.59 -4.12
C ASP A 425 -0.76 5.06 -4.32
N VAL A 426 0.38 4.43 -4.01
CA VAL A 426 0.50 2.96 -3.97
C VAL A 426 -0.18 2.42 -2.71
N VAL A 427 0.04 3.03 -1.53
CA VAL A 427 -0.66 2.63 -0.29
C VAL A 427 -2.18 2.69 -0.46
N ILE A 428 -2.71 3.78 -1.03
CA ILE A 428 -4.15 3.94 -1.29
C ILE A 428 -4.65 2.86 -2.26
N LEU A 429 -3.99 2.69 -3.42
CA LEU A 429 -4.38 1.67 -4.42
C LEU A 429 -4.38 0.26 -3.84
N LEU A 430 -3.30 -0.15 -3.16
CA LEU A 430 -3.16 -1.49 -2.61
C LEU A 430 -4.12 -1.74 -1.43
N THR A 431 -4.40 -0.72 -0.62
CA THR A 431 -5.40 -0.80 0.47
C THR A 431 -6.81 -0.96 -0.10
N CYS A 432 -7.20 -0.15 -1.10
CA CYS A 432 -8.48 -0.31 -1.80
C CYS A 432 -8.61 -1.71 -2.42
N LEU A 433 -7.60 -2.17 -3.18
CA LEU A 433 -7.60 -3.50 -3.79
C LEU A 433 -7.68 -4.62 -2.75
N ASN A 434 -6.99 -4.51 -1.61
CA ASN A 434 -7.09 -5.48 -0.53
C ASN A 434 -8.52 -5.61 -0.01
N TYR A 435 -9.15 -4.50 0.39
CA TYR A 435 -10.53 -4.54 0.92
C TYR A 435 -11.56 -5.00 -0.11
N TYR A 436 -11.38 -4.68 -1.40
CA TYR A 436 -12.22 -5.24 -2.46
C TYR A 436 -12.06 -6.77 -2.62
N TYR A 437 -10.87 -7.32 -2.33
CA TYR A 437 -10.56 -8.75 -2.49
C TYR A 437 -10.87 -9.58 -1.23
N SER A 438 -10.57 -9.08 -0.03
CA SER A 438 -10.90 -9.73 1.25
C SER A 438 -12.38 -9.58 1.61
N GLY A 439 -13.00 -8.48 1.17
CA GLY A 439 -14.21 -7.96 1.76
C GLY A 439 -13.93 -7.25 3.10
N LEU A 440 -14.95 -6.56 3.60
CA LEU A 440 -14.98 -5.97 4.94
C LEU A 440 -15.18 -7.05 6.02
N GLN A 441 -14.87 -6.75 7.28
CA GLN A 441 -15.37 -7.52 8.42
C GLN A 441 -16.70 -6.95 8.94
N ASP A 442 -17.44 -7.71 9.74
CA ASP A 442 -18.75 -7.29 10.24
C ASP A 442 -18.63 -6.02 11.11
N ASP A 443 -17.57 -5.92 11.91
CA ASP A 443 -17.20 -4.70 12.65
C ASP A 443 -16.92 -3.50 11.74
N ASP A 444 -16.28 -3.72 10.58
CA ASP A 444 -16.02 -2.65 9.60
C ASP A 444 -17.33 -2.15 8.97
N ILE A 445 -18.27 -3.06 8.70
CA ILE A 445 -19.60 -2.74 8.18
C ILE A 445 -20.43 -2.00 9.26
N PHE A 446 -20.38 -2.43 10.52
CA PHE A 446 -20.98 -1.68 11.64
C PHE A 446 -20.36 -0.29 11.79
N LEU A 447 -19.05 -0.13 11.67
CA LEU A 447 -18.39 1.18 11.71
C LEU A 447 -18.84 2.06 10.54
N ALA A 448 -18.93 1.51 9.33
CA ALA A 448 -19.45 2.21 8.15
C ALA A 448 -20.89 2.69 8.35
N PHE A 449 -21.79 1.84 8.85
CA PHE A 449 -23.17 2.23 9.18
C PHE A 449 -23.25 3.26 10.31
N ASN A 450 -22.46 3.12 11.38
CA ASN A 450 -22.41 4.07 12.50
C ASN A 450 -21.83 5.44 12.11
N HIS A 451 -21.09 5.53 11.01
CA HIS A 451 -20.73 6.79 10.37
C HIS A 451 -21.84 7.27 9.42
N LEU A 452 -22.40 6.38 8.60
CA LEU A 452 -23.46 6.68 7.64
C LEU A 452 -24.70 7.30 8.28
N LEU A 453 -25.19 6.75 9.41
CA LEU A 453 -26.35 7.28 10.14
C LEU A 453 -26.12 8.69 10.75
N LYS A 454 -24.87 9.18 10.75
CA LYS A 454 -24.52 10.55 11.17
C LYS A 454 -24.34 11.49 9.96
N SER A 455 -24.47 10.99 8.73
CA SER A 455 -24.35 11.75 7.50
C SER A 455 -25.71 12.26 7.01
N ASP A 456 -25.81 13.54 6.68
CA ASP A 456 -27.02 14.14 6.13
C ASP A 456 -27.33 13.74 4.67
N GLN A 457 -26.53 12.82 4.10
CA GLN A 457 -26.80 12.13 2.83
C GLN A 457 -26.94 10.61 2.99
N ALA A 458 -27.23 10.11 4.20
CA ALA A 458 -27.27 8.68 4.52
C ALA A 458 -28.02 7.82 3.50
N ASP A 459 -29.26 8.19 3.14
CA ASP A 459 -30.06 7.47 2.15
C ASP A 459 -29.39 7.40 0.77
N ALA A 460 -28.78 8.51 0.33
CA ALA A 460 -28.23 8.66 -1.01
C ALA A 460 -26.92 7.87 -1.18
N GLU A 461 -26.03 7.91 -0.19
CA GLU A 461 -24.86 7.04 -0.14
C GLU A 461 -25.27 5.56 -0.01
N TYR A 462 -26.32 5.26 0.77
CA TYR A 462 -26.80 3.89 0.90
C TYR A 462 -27.33 3.31 -0.42
N GLN A 463 -28.00 4.10 -1.28
CA GLN A 463 -28.40 3.61 -2.61
C GLN A 463 -27.19 3.15 -3.44
N VAL A 464 -26.06 3.86 -3.36
CA VAL A 464 -24.83 3.46 -4.07
C VAL A 464 -24.26 2.14 -3.52
N TRP A 465 -24.46 1.84 -2.22
CA TRP A 465 -24.09 0.54 -1.64
C TRP A 465 -24.98 -0.59 -2.17
N VAL A 466 -26.29 -0.32 -2.30
CA VAL A 466 -27.32 -1.25 -2.80
C VAL A 466 -27.13 -1.55 -4.29
N ASP A 467 -26.80 -0.55 -5.12
CA ASP A 467 -26.52 -0.72 -6.56
C ASP A 467 -25.40 -1.76 -6.82
N ASP A 468 -24.42 -1.84 -5.91
CA ASP A 468 -23.30 -2.80 -5.98
C ASP A 468 -23.56 -4.13 -5.25
N ALA A 469 -24.72 -4.29 -4.61
CA ALA A 469 -25.09 -5.45 -3.78
C ALA A 469 -26.30 -6.23 -4.36
N PRO A 470 -26.18 -6.87 -5.54
CA PRO A 470 -27.30 -7.48 -6.27
C PRO A 470 -27.92 -8.73 -5.60
N THR A 471 -27.36 -9.18 -4.48
CA THR A 471 -27.91 -10.27 -3.64
C THR A 471 -28.68 -9.75 -2.42
N LEU A 472 -28.74 -8.43 -2.19
CA LEU A 472 -29.46 -7.84 -1.07
C LEU A 472 -30.98 -7.90 -1.29
N SER A 473 -31.72 -8.36 -0.28
CA SER A 473 -33.19 -8.42 -0.31
C SER A 473 -33.81 -7.03 -0.52
N PRO A 474 -34.87 -6.88 -1.36
CA PRO A 474 -35.59 -5.61 -1.56
C PRO A 474 -36.09 -4.95 -0.27
N ALA A 475 -36.32 -5.73 0.80
CA ALA A 475 -36.69 -5.20 2.11
C ALA A 475 -35.63 -4.25 2.71
N TYR A 476 -34.37 -4.42 2.33
CA TYR A 476 -33.23 -3.64 2.81
C TYR A 476 -32.68 -2.69 1.74
N HIS A 477 -33.42 -2.40 0.66
CA HIS A 477 -32.99 -1.40 -0.33
C HIS A 477 -33.17 0.04 0.16
N GLN A 478 -33.89 0.25 1.26
CA GLN A 478 -34.01 1.54 1.95
C GLN A 478 -33.33 1.45 3.31
N LEU A 479 -32.61 2.51 3.71
CA LEU A 479 -31.82 2.52 4.94
C LEU A 479 -32.70 2.37 6.20
N VAL A 480 -33.94 2.87 6.16
CA VAL A 480 -34.97 2.69 7.21
C VAL A 480 -35.34 1.21 7.43
N GLY A 481 -35.09 0.33 6.48
CA GLY A 481 -35.27 -1.12 6.61
C GLY A 481 -34.13 -1.84 7.35
N VAL A 482 -33.03 -1.16 7.67
CA VAL A 482 -31.85 -1.75 8.33
C VAL A 482 -31.91 -1.47 9.84
N ASN A 483 -32.21 -2.49 10.63
CA ASN A 483 -32.17 -2.40 12.10
C ASN A 483 -30.81 -2.84 12.65
N LEU A 484 -29.95 -1.89 13.03
CA LEU A 484 -28.64 -2.19 13.62
C LEU A 484 -28.70 -2.69 15.07
N ASP A 485 -29.84 -2.51 15.76
CA ASP A 485 -30.05 -3.01 17.12
C ASP A 485 -30.29 -4.54 17.17
N ASP A 486 -30.35 -5.22 16.02
CA ASP A 486 -30.28 -6.68 15.89
C ASP A 486 -29.02 -7.11 15.11
N PRO A 487 -27.87 -7.29 15.81
CA PRO A 487 -26.62 -7.63 15.16
C PRO A 487 -26.66 -8.97 14.42
N HIS A 488 -27.40 -9.96 14.93
CA HIS A 488 -27.50 -11.29 14.32
C HIS A 488 -28.26 -11.25 13.00
N HIS A 489 -29.35 -10.47 12.95
CA HIS A 489 -30.06 -10.24 11.70
C HIS A 489 -29.17 -9.53 10.67
N CYS A 490 -28.38 -8.53 11.10
CA CYS A 490 -27.41 -7.85 10.25
C CYS A 490 -26.33 -8.78 9.69
N THR A 491 -25.66 -9.59 10.52
CA THR A 491 -24.59 -10.51 10.10
C THR A 491 -25.09 -11.60 9.14
N ASP A 492 -26.33 -12.06 9.33
CA ASP A 492 -26.82 -13.24 8.63
C ASP A 492 -27.58 -12.89 7.33
N GLN A 493 -28.22 -11.71 7.25
CA GLN A 493 -29.11 -11.34 6.13
C GLN A 493 -28.64 -10.15 5.29
N ILE A 494 -27.91 -9.19 5.88
CA ILE A 494 -27.58 -7.91 5.24
C ILE A 494 -26.10 -7.85 4.86
N PHE A 495 -25.23 -8.11 5.83
CA PHE A 495 -23.78 -8.01 5.68
C PHE A 495 -23.19 -8.95 4.62
N PRO A 496 -23.68 -10.19 4.40
CA PRO A 496 -23.14 -11.07 3.35
C PRO A 496 -23.27 -10.51 1.94
N ALA A 497 -24.24 -9.63 1.69
CA ALA A 497 -24.40 -8.92 0.41
C ALA A 497 -23.52 -7.67 0.33
N LEU A 498 -23.41 -6.89 1.42
CA LEU A 498 -22.60 -5.66 1.46
C LEU A 498 -21.09 -5.91 1.59
N ARG A 499 -20.66 -7.04 2.17
CA ARG A 499 -19.26 -7.35 2.50
C ARG A 499 -18.27 -7.19 1.34
N PHE A 500 -18.73 -7.39 0.10
CA PHE A 500 -17.92 -7.29 -1.12
C PHE A 500 -18.44 -6.22 -2.11
N SER A 501 -19.36 -5.35 -1.68
CA SER A 501 -19.80 -4.16 -2.43
C SER A 501 -18.65 -3.15 -2.48
N LYS A 502 -18.20 -2.76 -3.69
CA LYS A 502 -17.09 -1.80 -3.83
C LYS A 502 -17.49 -0.47 -3.21
N ALA A 503 -18.74 -0.02 -3.43
CA ALA A 503 -19.27 1.20 -2.83
C ALA A 503 -19.24 1.21 -1.29
N THR A 504 -19.55 0.08 -0.63
CA THR A 504 -19.48 -0.02 0.83
C THR A 504 -18.03 0.06 1.32
N ALA A 505 -17.10 -0.61 0.63
CA ALA A 505 -15.67 -0.56 0.93
C ALA A 505 -15.05 0.83 0.63
N ASP A 506 -15.47 1.49 -0.46
CA ASP A 506 -15.07 2.86 -0.81
C ASP A 506 -15.45 3.83 0.31
N TYR A 507 -16.70 3.76 0.80
CA TYR A 507 -17.20 4.59 1.89
C TYR A 507 -16.41 4.37 3.18
N PHE A 508 -16.24 3.11 3.60
CA PHE A 508 -15.46 2.75 4.78
C PHE A 508 -14.02 3.30 4.72
N LEU A 509 -13.35 3.13 3.58
CA LEU A 509 -12.00 3.65 3.38
C LEU A 509 -11.95 5.19 3.35
N THR A 510 -12.87 5.83 2.66
CA THR A 510 -12.91 7.29 2.45
C THR A 510 -13.26 8.08 3.70
N HIS A 511 -14.06 7.53 4.60
CA HIS A 511 -14.55 8.23 5.80
C HIS A 511 -13.94 7.76 7.12
N ILE A 512 -13.45 6.52 7.21
CA ILE A 512 -12.95 5.96 8.48
C ILE A 512 -11.44 5.68 8.42
N VAL A 513 -10.96 4.94 7.41
CA VAL A 513 -9.55 4.51 7.37
C VAL A 513 -8.61 5.64 6.92
N PHE A 514 -8.80 6.19 5.71
CA PHE A 514 -7.86 7.16 5.16
C PHE A 514 -7.82 8.49 5.94
N PRO A 515 -8.93 9.06 6.47
CA PRO A 515 -8.86 10.27 7.29
C PRO A 515 -8.07 10.09 8.60
N LYS A 516 -8.03 8.87 9.16
CA LYS A 516 -7.23 8.55 10.35
C LYS A 516 -5.79 8.17 10.01
N GLU A 517 -5.56 7.30 9.03
CA GLU A 517 -4.24 6.66 8.82
C GLU A 517 -3.44 7.18 7.61
N MET A 518 -4.05 7.80 6.59
CA MET A 518 -3.29 8.35 5.45
C MET A 518 -2.73 9.74 5.79
N LYS A 519 -1.57 9.72 6.44
CA LYS A 519 -0.88 10.88 6.99
C LYS A 519 0.51 11.07 6.38
N GLU A 520 1.02 12.30 6.42
CA GLU A 520 2.40 12.62 6.05
C GLU A 520 3.08 13.55 7.06
N PHE A 521 4.40 13.43 7.14
CA PHE A 521 5.28 14.25 7.98
C PHE A 521 6.11 15.18 7.07
N PRO A 522 6.51 16.38 7.54
CA PRO A 522 7.28 17.31 6.72
C PRO A 522 8.68 16.77 6.40
N ASP A 523 9.35 16.19 7.38
CA ASP A 523 10.77 15.82 7.32
C ASP A 523 10.98 14.38 7.83
N LYS A 524 12.12 13.78 7.49
CA LYS A 524 12.57 12.48 8.00
C LYS A 524 14.08 12.43 8.25
N LEU A 525 14.50 11.44 9.03
CA LEU A 525 15.87 10.93 9.05
C LEU A 525 15.86 9.51 8.45
N SER A 526 16.81 9.21 7.56
CA SER A 526 16.92 7.92 6.84
C SER A 526 18.31 7.30 7.04
N ALA A 527 18.35 5.97 7.25
CA ALA A 527 19.57 5.15 7.26
C ALA A 527 19.32 3.79 6.59
N SER A 528 20.37 3.13 6.08
CA SER A 528 20.25 1.98 5.16
C SER A 528 21.39 0.96 5.31
N GLY A 529 21.40 -0.10 4.49
CA GLY A 529 22.52 -1.05 4.42
C GLY A 529 23.90 -0.43 4.16
N TRP A 530 23.98 0.79 3.59
CA TRP A 530 25.24 1.53 3.46
C TRP A 530 25.86 1.89 4.81
N ASP A 531 25.05 2.22 5.81
CA ASP A 531 25.48 2.58 7.16
C ASP A 531 26.02 1.37 7.93
N ILE A 532 25.41 0.20 7.73
CA ILE A 532 25.92 -1.08 8.26
C ILE A 532 27.30 -1.37 7.66
N GLY A 533 27.43 -1.11 6.35
CA GLY A 533 28.64 -1.25 5.56
C GLY A 533 29.71 -0.18 5.78
N GLU A 534 29.58 0.73 6.75
CA GLU A 534 30.59 1.75 7.07
C GLU A 534 31.96 1.11 7.40
N ILE A 535 33.05 1.77 6.98
CA ILE A 535 34.42 1.32 7.28
C ILE A 535 34.77 1.72 8.71
N LYS A 536 35.02 0.72 9.56
CA LYS A 536 35.33 0.84 10.98
C LYS A 536 36.80 0.46 11.24
N SER A 537 37.31 0.73 12.45
CA SER A 537 38.67 0.39 12.86
C SER A 537 38.94 -1.13 12.79
N CYS A 538 37.95 -1.93 13.20
CA CYS A 538 37.88 -3.36 12.94
C CYS A 538 36.98 -3.62 11.70
N PRO A 539 37.40 -4.43 10.73
CA PRO A 539 36.67 -4.61 9.48
C PRO A 539 35.38 -5.43 9.66
N THR A 540 34.32 -5.08 8.93
CA THR A 540 33.09 -5.89 8.84
C THR A 540 33.29 -7.04 7.86
N VAL A 541 33.03 -8.26 8.31
CA VAL A 541 33.13 -9.49 7.50
C VAL A 541 31.77 -10.20 7.46
N GLY A 542 31.47 -10.98 6.41
CA GLY A 542 30.21 -11.71 6.36
C GLY A 542 30.10 -12.77 5.26
N PHE A 543 29.02 -13.53 5.32
CA PHE A 543 28.64 -14.54 4.34
C PHE A 543 27.49 -14.06 3.46
N SER A 544 27.45 -14.53 2.22
CA SER A 544 26.30 -14.44 1.32
C SER A 544 26.01 -15.82 0.73
N GLY A 545 24.74 -16.15 0.50
CA GLY A 545 24.38 -17.42 -0.16
C GLY A 545 24.86 -17.48 -1.62
N THR A 546 24.75 -16.37 -2.33
CA THR A 546 25.12 -16.21 -3.75
C THR A 546 26.06 -15.01 -3.95
N ASN A 547 26.45 -14.71 -5.19
CA ASN A 547 27.31 -13.57 -5.52
C ASN A 547 26.62 -12.51 -6.41
N ASP A 548 25.30 -12.58 -6.55
CA ASP A 548 24.48 -11.72 -7.42
C ASP A 548 24.23 -10.33 -6.82
N SER A 549 24.08 -10.26 -5.50
CA SER A 549 24.02 -9.02 -4.71
C SER A 549 25.26 -8.12 -4.86
N ARG A 550 26.35 -8.62 -5.46
CA ARG A 550 27.63 -7.90 -5.69
C ARG A 550 27.48 -6.53 -6.38
N GLN A 551 26.44 -6.30 -7.17
CA GLN A 551 26.18 -4.99 -7.80
C GLN A 551 25.36 -4.03 -6.93
N THR A 552 24.64 -4.54 -5.92
CA THR A 552 23.86 -3.76 -4.95
C THR A 552 24.54 -3.64 -3.58
N LEU A 553 25.65 -4.34 -3.32
CA LEU A 553 26.48 -4.09 -2.13
C LEU A 553 27.04 -2.64 -2.10
N PRO A 554 27.14 -2.02 -0.90
CA PRO A 554 27.80 -0.72 -0.68
C PRO A 554 29.24 -0.69 -1.21
N LEU A 555 29.74 0.49 -1.62
CA LEU A 555 31.07 0.62 -2.24
C LEU A 555 32.25 0.28 -1.30
N SER A 556 32.03 0.32 0.01
CA SER A 556 32.96 -0.08 1.07
C SER A 556 33.11 -1.60 1.21
N VAL A 557 32.08 -2.36 0.81
CA VAL A 557 31.99 -3.82 0.97
C VAL A 557 32.42 -4.52 -0.32
N ARG A 558 33.29 -5.52 -0.21
CA ARG A 558 33.82 -6.28 -1.36
C ARG A 558 33.36 -7.73 -1.32
N GLN A 559 32.65 -8.17 -2.36
CA GLN A 559 32.48 -9.60 -2.62
C GLN A 559 33.84 -10.23 -2.96
N LEU A 560 34.15 -11.34 -2.32
CA LEU A 560 35.37 -12.11 -2.47
C LEU A 560 35.02 -13.50 -3.00
N ASP A 561 35.29 -13.72 -4.27
CA ASP A 561 35.09 -15.00 -4.94
C ASP A 561 36.36 -15.85 -4.75
N LEU A 562 36.34 -16.85 -3.85
CA LEU A 562 37.51 -17.68 -3.58
C LEU A 562 37.75 -18.69 -4.72
N PRO A 563 39.02 -19.01 -5.09
CA PRO A 563 39.32 -19.96 -6.16
C PRO A 563 38.64 -21.31 -5.98
N GLU A 564 38.68 -21.85 -4.75
CA GLU A 564 38.03 -23.09 -4.33
C GLU A 564 36.50 -23.09 -4.56
N GLN A 565 35.85 -21.92 -4.59
CA GLN A 565 34.38 -21.78 -4.62
C GLN A 565 33.82 -21.35 -5.98
N ASN A 566 34.66 -21.04 -6.97
CA ASN A 566 34.18 -20.64 -8.31
C ASN A 566 33.34 -21.75 -9.00
N HIS A 567 33.54 -23.01 -8.61
CA HIS A 567 32.90 -24.16 -9.25
C HIS A 567 31.51 -24.50 -8.69
N THR A 568 31.21 -24.18 -7.42
CA THR A 568 29.99 -24.65 -6.75
C THR A 568 28.72 -24.09 -7.37
N ASN A 569 28.79 -22.87 -7.92
CA ASN A 569 27.70 -22.27 -8.69
C ASN A 569 27.40 -23.07 -9.99
N ALA A 570 28.44 -23.48 -10.73
CA ALA A 570 28.28 -24.24 -11.97
C ALA A 570 27.71 -25.65 -11.73
N LEU A 571 28.10 -26.30 -10.63
CA LEU A 571 27.65 -27.65 -10.31
C LEU A 571 26.14 -27.74 -10.08
N VAL A 572 25.52 -26.76 -9.40
CA VAL A 572 24.08 -26.90 -9.13
C VAL A 572 23.23 -26.71 -10.39
N LEU A 573 23.74 -26.00 -11.40
CA LEU A 573 23.16 -26.05 -12.75
C LEU A 573 23.32 -27.44 -13.36
N GLU A 574 24.52 -28.04 -13.26
CA GLU A 574 24.75 -29.41 -13.74
C GLU A 574 23.76 -30.40 -13.12
N TYR A 575 23.54 -30.32 -11.80
CA TYR A 575 22.58 -31.16 -11.07
C TYR A 575 21.14 -30.91 -11.52
N LEU A 576 20.71 -29.66 -11.70
CA LEU A 576 19.37 -29.36 -12.23
C LEU A 576 19.17 -29.82 -13.68
N LEU A 577 20.23 -29.79 -14.50
CA LEU A 577 20.18 -30.18 -15.92
C LEU A 577 20.25 -31.71 -16.11
N ARG A 578 20.33 -32.51 -15.04
CA ARG A 578 20.20 -33.98 -15.10
C ARG A 578 18.78 -34.39 -15.50
N GLN A 579 18.69 -35.47 -16.29
CA GLN A 579 17.45 -35.97 -16.90
C GLN A 579 16.38 -36.47 -15.89
N GLU A 580 16.75 -36.64 -14.62
CA GLU A 580 15.81 -36.94 -13.52
C GLU A 580 14.91 -35.76 -13.15
N ASN A 581 15.30 -34.54 -13.52
CA ASN A 581 14.52 -33.32 -13.30
C ASN A 581 13.68 -32.98 -14.53
N SER A 582 12.48 -32.45 -14.32
CA SER A 582 11.56 -32.11 -15.42
C SER A 582 10.80 -30.81 -15.17
N VAL A 583 10.00 -30.41 -16.16
CA VAL A 583 9.08 -29.26 -16.08
C VAL A 583 7.66 -29.78 -16.28
N ALA A 584 6.70 -29.24 -15.53
CA ALA A 584 5.28 -29.53 -15.64
C ALA A 584 4.48 -28.22 -15.71
N CYS A 585 3.62 -28.08 -16.70
CA CYS A 585 2.70 -26.93 -16.76
C CYS A 585 1.55 -27.14 -15.76
N ILE A 586 1.28 -26.14 -14.92
CA ILE A 586 0.05 -26.09 -14.13
C ILE A 586 -1.10 -25.85 -15.12
N PRO A 587 -2.08 -26.77 -15.24
CA PRO A 587 -3.18 -26.60 -16.17
C PRO A 587 -4.03 -25.39 -15.76
N HIS A 588 -4.59 -24.68 -16.74
CA HIS A 588 -5.59 -23.66 -16.44
C HIS A 588 -6.84 -24.34 -15.86
N PRO A 589 -7.45 -23.83 -14.77
CA PRO A 589 -8.73 -24.35 -14.29
C PRO A 589 -9.75 -24.39 -15.42
N SER A 590 -10.25 -25.59 -15.73
CA SER A 590 -11.29 -25.86 -16.74
C SER A 590 -12.70 -25.58 -16.20
N ASP A 591 -12.79 -25.45 -14.87
CA ASP A 591 -13.97 -25.18 -14.08
C ASP A 591 -13.66 -23.93 -13.22
N PRO A 592 -14.40 -22.82 -13.33
CA PRO A 592 -14.15 -21.60 -12.55
C PRO A 592 -14.40 -21.78 -11.04
N CYS A 593 -14.98 -22.90 -10.60
CA CYS A 593 -15.15 -23.24 -9.19
C CYS A 593 -13.93 -23.97 -8.58
N LYS A 594 -12.93 -24.37 -9.38
CA LYS A 594 -11.70 -25.01 -8.87
C LYS A 594 -10.65 -23.98 -8.46
N SER A 595 -10.28 -24.02 -7.18
CA SER A 595 -9.13 -23.29 -6.61
C SER A 595 -7.80 -23.59 -7.32
N ASP A 596 -6.87 -22.63 -7.29
CA ASP A 596 -5.48 -22.82 -7.74
C ASP A 596 -4.80 -23.93 -6.91
N ALA A 597 -5.11 -23.99 -5.61
CA ALA A 597 -4.58 -24.99 -4.67
C ALA A 597 -5.00 -26.43 -5.02
N GLN A 598 -6.28 -26.68 -5.32
CA GLN A 598 -6.75 -27.99 -5.79
C GLN A 598 -6.14 -28.35 -7.15
N THR A 599 -5.95 -27.37 -8.03
CA THR A 599 -5.37 -27.58 -9.36
C THR A 599 -3.89 -27.98 -9.28
N LEU A 600 -3.12 -27.38 -8.35
CA LEU A 600 -1.76 -27.82 -8.04
C LEU A 600 -1.73 -29.20 -7.38
N LEU A 601 -2.65 -29.51 -6.46
CA LEU A 601 -2.74 -30.85 -5.86
C LEU A 601 -3.16 -31.92 -6.88
N ASP A 602 -4.07 -31.59 -7.80
CA ASP A 602 -4.44 -32.45 -8.94
C ASP A 602 -3.21 -32.72 -9.82
N LEU A 603 -2.34 -31.72 -10.08
CA LEU A 603 -1.09 -31.91 -10.80
C LEU A 603 -0.11 -32.81 -10.03
N VAL A 604 0.18 -32.48 -8.76
CA VAL A 604 1.23 -33.15 -7.96
C VAL A 604 0.94 -34.64 -7.75
N LEU A 605 -0.33 -35.02 -7.57
CA LEU A 605 -0.75 -36.41 -7.40
C LEU A 605 -0.67 -37.25 -8.69
N ASN A 606 -0.65 -36.60 -9.86
CA ASN A 606 -0.53 -37.23 -11.17
C ASN A 606 0.89 -37.14 -11.77
N LEU A 607 1.90 -36.72 -10.98
CA LEU A 607 3.30 -36.73 -11.41
C LEU A 607 3.85 -38.16 -11.46
N GLU A 608 4.55 -38.50 -12.54
CA GLU A 608 5.38 -39.69 -12.63
C GLU A 608 6.88 -39.33 -12.69
N PRO A 609 7.75 -39.94 -11.85
CA PRO A 609 7.41 -40.49 -10.53
C PRO A 609 6.81 -39.42 -9.59
N PRO A 610 6.01 -39.82 -8.57
CA PRO A 610 5.29 -38.89 -7.70
C PRO A 610 6.24 -38.06 -6.83
N ALA A 611 5.82 -36.85 -6.48
CA ALA A 611 6.54 -35.97 -5.55
C ALA A 611 6.04 -36.15 -4.10
N GLN A 612 6.99 -36.23 -3.17
CA GLN A 612 6.75 -36.35 -1.71
C GLN A 612 6.91 -34.99 -1.00
N VAL A 613 7.48 -34.00 -1.70
CA VAL A 613 7.73 -32.65 -1.19
C VAL A 613 7.07 -31.64 -2.12
N ILE A 614 6.42 -30.62 -1.56
CA ILE A 614 5.98 -29.42 -2.27
C ILE A 614 6.73 -28.22 -1.69
N LEU A 615 7.38 -27.46 -2.57
CA LEU A 615 8.04 -26.19 -2.27
C LEU A 615 7.29 -25.07 -3.02
N ASP A 616 6.44 -24.30 -2.35
CA ASP A 616 5.64 -23.23 -2.97
C ASP A 616 6.45 -21.92 -3.12
N VAL A 617 7.62 -22.01 -3.75
CA VAL A 617 8.55 -20.88 -3.98
C VAL A 617 7.90 -19.75 -4.80
N GLY A 618 6.93 -20.09 -5.64
CA GLY A 618 6.13 -19.13 -6.42
C GLY A 618 4.91 -18.56 -5.69
N ALA A 619 4.65 -18.93 -4.43
CA ALA A 619 3.43 -18.55 -3.69
C ALA A 619 2.17 -18.68 -4.56
N GLN A 620 1.96 -19.86 -5.15
CA GLN A 620 0.81 -20.14 -6.01
C GLN A 620 -0.42 -20.55 -5.18
N ILE A 621 -0.22 -21.08 -3.96
CA ILE A 621 -1.28 -21.56 -3.08
C ILE A 621 -1.83 -20.41 -2.24
N LEU A 622 -2.63 -19.53 -2.86
CA LEU A 622 -3.08 -18.28 -2.24
C LEU A 622 -4.32 -18.40 -1.35
N GLU A 623 -5.10 -19.48 -1.51
CA GLU A 623 -6.43 -19.59 -0.90
C GLU A 623 -6.41 -20.28 0.48
N LEU A 624 -5.52 -21.26 0.67
CA LEU A 624 -5.45 -22.11 1.87
C LEU A 624 -4.35 -21.65 2.85
N SER A 625 -4.53 -21.91 4.15
CA SER A 625 -3.44 -21.85 5.13
C SER A 625 -2.45 -23.02 4.92
N ASN A 626 -1.29 -22.98 5.57
CA ASN A 626 -0.33 -24.09 5.53
C ASN A 626 -0.92 -25.37 6.15
N HIS A 627 -1.69 -25.24 7.23
CA HIS A 627 -2.42 -26.33 7.84
C HIS A 627 -3.48 -26.90 6.89
N ASP A 628 -4.28 -26.05 6.24
CA ASP A 628 -5.34 -26.49 5.33
C ASP A 628 -4.80 -27.11 4.05
N MET A 629 -3.65 -26.64 3.56
CA MET A 629 -2.91 -27.28 2.46
C MET A 629 -2.44 -28.69 2.84
N ALA A 630 -1.78 -28.85 3.99
CA ALA A 630 -1.37 -30.17 4.50
C ALA A 630 -2.57 -31.11 4.70
N LYS A 631 -3.68 -30.59 5.25
CA LYS A 631 -4.94 -31.31 5.48
C LYS A 631 -5.64 -31.70 4.18
N ALA A 632 -5.66 -30.83 3.18
CA ALA A 632 -6.21 -31.10 1.84
C ALA A 632 -5.37 -32.12 1.08
N TRP A 633 -4.04 -32.05 1.17
CA TRP A 633 -3.12 -33.01 0.57
C TRP A 633 -3.26 -34.39 1.22
N LEU A 634 -3.22 -34.48 2.55
CA LEU A 634 -3.30 -35.75 3.29
C LEU A 634 -4.63 -36.48 3.02
N ARG A 635 -5.75 -35.74 2.94
CA ARG A 635 -7.08 -36.29 2.57
C ARG A 635 -7.14 -36.92 1.17
N ARG A 636 -6.21 -36.58 0.28
CA ARG A 636 -6.13 -37.10 -1.10
C ARG A 636 -5.13 -38.26 -1.25
N ILE A 637 -4.35 -38.58 -0.21
CA ILE A 637 -3.38 -39.69 -0.24
C ILE A 637 -4.09 -41.01 0.13
N PRO A 638 -3.91 -42.11 -0.64
CA PRO A 638 -4.58 -43.38 -0.36
C PRO A 638 -4.31 -43.96 1.04
N ALA A 639 -5.37 -44.50 1.65
CA ALA A 639 -5.31 -45.04 3.02
C ALA A 639 -4.29 -46.19 3.18
N GLY A 640 -4.04 -47.01 2.15
CA GLY A 640 -3.05 -48.10 2.17
C GLY A 640 -1.59 -47.70 1.85
N GLY A 641 -1.30 -46.41 1.66
CA GLY A 641 0.05 -45.93 1.34
C GLY A 641 1.02 -45.93 2.54
N ARG A 642 2.32 -45.86 2.27
CA ARG A 642 3.36 -45.71 3.32
C ARG A 642 3.23 -44.39 4.10
N THR A 643 2.79 -43.31 3.46
CA THR A 643 2.70 -41.96 4.05
C THR A 643 1.65 -41.89 5.16
N GLN A 644 2.09 -41.65 6.40
CA GLN A 644 1.22 -41.55 7.58
C GLN A 644 0.94 -40.11 8.03
N ALA A 645 1.77 -39.15 7.63
CA ALA A 645 1.68 -37.76 8.07
C ALA A 645 2.22 -36.76 7.03
N ILE A 646 1.97 -35.46 7.25
CA ILE A 646 2.57 -34.36 6.49
C ILE A 646 3.24 -33.37 7.43
N VAL A 647 4.51 -33.05 7.15
CA VAL A 647 5.27 -31.98 7.81
C VAL A 647 4.93 -30.64 7.16
N PHE A 648 4.67 -29.62 7.97
CA PHE A 648 4.38 -28.25 7.54
C PHE A 648 4.87 -27.26 8.60
N VAL A 649 4.80 -25.95 8.34
CA VAL A 649 5.08 -24.91 9.34
C VAL A 649 3.79 -24.19 9.72
N ASN A 650 3.57 -23.99 11.01
CA ASN A 650 2.39 -23.32 11.54
C ASN A 650 2.55 -21.79 11.59
N ASP A 651 1.52 -21.08 12.03
CA ASP A 651 1.45 -19.61 12.11
C ASP A 651 2.30 -19.01 13.27
N ARG A 652 3.24 -19.79 13.82
CA ARG A 652 4.20 -19.42 14.88
C ARG A 652 5.66 -19.74 14.52
N ASP A 653 5.90 -20.06 13.25
CA ASP A 653 7.16 -20.54 12.68
C ASP A 653 7.65 -21.90 13.25
N ASP A 654 6.80 -22.64 13.98
CA ASP A 654 7.14 -23.97 14.51
C ASP A 654 6.94 -25.06 13.44
N ILE A 655 7.96 -25.90 13.23
CA ILE A 655 7.89 -27.07 12.35
C ILE A 655 6.98 -28.13 13.00
N CYS A 656 5.84 -28.39 12.35
CA CYS A 656 4.78 -29.25 12.85
C CYS A 656 4.53 -30.45 11.92
N VAL A 657 3.87 -31.48 12.47
CA VAL A 657 3.46 -32.69 11.75
C VAL A 657 1.96 -32.88 11.95
N LEU A 658 1.22 -33.05 10.86
CA LEU A 658 -0.19 -33.41 10.83
C LEU A 658 -0.35 -34.91 10.53
N ASP A 659 -0.94 -35.66 11.47
CA ASP A 659 -1.21 -37.08 11.28
C ASP A 659 -2.59 -37.36 10.63
N ARG A 660 -2.83 -38.62 10.27
CA ARG A 660 -4.11 -39.09 9.69
C ARG A 660 -5.32 -39.01 10.64
N ASN A 661 -5.10 -38.85 11.94
CA ASN A 661 -6.15 -38.65 12.94
C ASN A 661 -6.54 -37.16 13.05
N GLY A 662 -5.80 -36.26 12.38
CA GLY A 662 -5.98 -34.81 12.47
C GLY A 662 -5.21 -34.16 13.61
N ARG A 663 -4.34 -34.89 14.30
CA ARG A 663 -3.50 -34.37 15.40
C ARG A 663 -2.32 -33.60 14.82
N VAL A 664 -2.00 -32.46 15.45
CA VAL A 664 -0.83 -31.64 15.13
C VAL A 664 0.15 -31.69 16.30
N GLU A 665 1.43 -31.96 16.03
CA GLU A 665 2.52 -31.97 17.02
C GLU A 665 3.76 -31.26 16.47
N SER A 666 4.67 -30.81 17.35
CA SER A 666 6.00 -30.36 16.91
C SER A 666 6.82 -31.54 16.40
N LEU A 667 7.51 -31.37 15.26
CA LEU A 667 8.33 -32.41 14.66
C LEU A 667 9.38 -32.94 15.64
N GLN A 668 10.06 -32.07 16.40
CA GLN A 668 11.16 -32.46 17.30
C GLN A 668 10.74 -33.44 18.41
N THR A 669 9.48 -33.39 18.84
CA THR A 669 8.90 -34.27 19.87
C THR A 669 8.15 -35.47 19.32
N SER A 670 7.88 -35.49 18.01
CA SER A 670 7.04 -36.51 17.37
C SER A 670 7.88 -37.72 16.92
N PRO A 671 7.37 -38.97 16.96
CA PRO A 671 8.09 -40.13 16.42
C PRO A 671 8.49 -39.97 14.94
N PHE A 672 7.76 -39.15 14.20
CA PHE A 672 8.05 -38.83 12.80
C PHE A 672 9.40 -38.15 12.56
N ALA A 673 10.04 -37.56 13.57
CA ALA A 673 11.42 -37.04 13.48
C ALA A 673 12.45 -38.10 13.03
N GLN A 674 12.19 -39.37 13.35
CA GLN A 674 13.03 -40.51 12.97
C GLN A 674 12.45 -41.33 11.81
N GLN A 675 11.25 -40.98 11.34
CA GLN A 675 10.48 -41.70 10.31
C GLN A 675 10.06 -40.73 9.18
N MET A 676 11.01 -39.91 8.73
CA MET A 676 10.81 -38.95 7.64
C MET A 676 10.45 -39.62 6.30
N ASP A 677 10.71 -40.92 6.15
CA ASP A 677 10.29 -41.73 4.99
C ASP A 677 8.76 -41.97 4.95
N ALA A 678 8.09 -41.94 6.09
CA ALA A 678 6.64 -42.03 6.22
C ALA A 678 5.92 -40.67 6.12
N CYS A 679 6.64 -39.58 5.82
CA CYS A 679 6.11 -38.21 5.89
C CYS A 679 6.28 -37.45 4.58
N PHE A 680 5.20 -36.88 4.04
CA PHE A 680 5.31 -35.88 2.98
C PHE A 680 5.60 -34.50 3.60
N VAL A 681 6.11 -33.55 2.81
CA VAL A 681 6.59 -32.25 3.32
C VAL A 681 6.04 -31.10 2.48
N PHE A 682 5.41 -30.13 3.13
CA PHE A 682 4.96 -28.88 2.53
C PHE A 682 5.73 -27.70 3.13
N LEU A 683 6.39 -26.91 2.28
CA LEU A 683 6.99 -25.62 2.66
C LEU A 683 6.47 -24.53 1.72
N ASP A 684 6.06 -23.40 2.29
CA ASP A 684 5.68 -22.19 1.53
C ASP A 684 6.90 -21.35 1.13
N GLU A 685 6.67 -20.21 0.46
CA GLU A 685 7.72 -19.27 0.07
C GLU A 685 8.63 -18.82 1.22
N ALA A 686 8.07 -18.45 2.38
CA ALA A 686 8.83 -17.99 3.55
C ALA A 686 9.73 -19.11 4.10
N HIS A 687 9.13 -20.28 4.28
CA HIS A 687 9.69 -21.45 4.93
C HIS A 687 10.60 -22.29 4.01
N THR A 688 10.72 -21.92 2.73
CA THR A 688 11.81 -22.41 1.86
C THR A 688 13.20 -21.85 2.23
N ARG A 689 13.27 -20.85 3.12
CA ARG A 689 14.50 -20.28 3.69
C ARG A 689 14.66 -20.66 5.18
N GLY A 690 15.89 -20.68 5.70
CA GLY A 690 16.22 -21.00 7.10
C GLY A 690 16.05 -22.48 7.55
N ILE A 691 15.02 -23.18 7.09
CA ILE A 691 14.64 -24.51 7.58
C ILE A 691 15.55 -25.63 7.04
N ASP A 692 15.90 -26.57 7.91
CA ASP A 692 16.69 -27.76 7.61
C ASP A 692 15.92 -29.04 7.97
N LEU A 693 15.71 -29.91 6.98
CA LEU A 693 15.03 -31.21 7.14
C LEU A 693 15.88 -32.33 6.54
N LYS A 694 16.04 -33.43 7.28
CA LYS A 694 16.74 -34.63 6.79
C LYS A 694 15.83 -35.48 5.90
N LEU A 695 15.70 -35.07 4.64
CA LEU A 695 14.85 -35.75 3.64
C LEU A 695 15.51 -37.05 3.12
N PRO A 696 14.74 -38.15 2.95
CA PRO A 696 15.25 -39.43 2.40
C PRO A 696 15.80 -39.33 0.97
N VAL A 697 16.73 -40.22 0.64
CA VAL A 697 17.51 -40.18 -0.62
C VAL A 697 16.66 -40.27 -1.88
N ASN A 698 15.48 -40.92 -1.83
CA ASN A 698 14.62 -41.19 -2.97
C ASN A 698 13.48 -40.16 -3.16
N TYR A 699 13.53 -39.01 -2.49
CA TYR A 699 12.46 -38.03 -2.52
C TYR A 699 12.55 -37.09 -3.75
N ARG A 700 11.39 -36.81 -4.35
CA ARG A 700 11.19 -35.83 -5.42
C ARG A 700 10.39 -34.63 -4.92
N ALA A 701 10.82 -33.42 -5.27
CA ALA A 701 10.10 -32.19 -4.94
C ALA A 701 9.37 -31.59 -6.15
N ALA A 702 8.09 -31.23 -5.96
CA ALA A 702 7.36 -30.34 -6.85
C ALA A 702 7.62 -28.89 -6.41
N VAL A 703 8.14 -28.07 -7.32
CA VAL A 703 8.63 -26.72 -7.03
C VAL A 703 7.82 -25.73 -7.83
N THR A 704 6.96 -24.95 -7.17
CA THR A 704 6.13 -23.97 -7.88
C THR A 704 6.97 -22.79 -8.31
N LEU A 705 6.62 -22.20 -9.45
CA LEU A 705 7.20 -20.95 -9.92
C LEU A 705 6.13 -19.87 -10.04
N GLY A 706 6.55 -18.60 -10.05
CA GLY A 706 5.68 -17.43 -10.12
C GLY A 706 6.42 -16.23 -10.71
N PRO A 707 5.70 -15.17 -11.12
CA PRO A 707 6.30 -14.00 -11.77
C PRO A 707 7.31 -13.32 -10.84
N GLY A 708 8.41 -12.81 -11.41
CA GLY A 708 9.46 -12.13 -10.64
C GLY A 708 10.22 -13.02 -9.65
N ILE A 709 10.17 -14.35 -9.79
CA ILE A 709 11.15 -15.22 -9.15
C ILE A 709 12.52 -14.86 -9.75
N THR A 710 13.36 -14.26 -8.91
CA THR A 710 14.78 -14.17 -9.17
C THR A 710 15.39 -15.57 -9.14
N LYS A 711 16.48 -15.71 -9.90
CA LYS A 711 17.51 -16.73 -9.74
C LYS A 711 17.75 -16.98 -8.26
N ASP A 712 17.90 -15.98 -7.38
CA ASP A 712 18.07 -16.16 -5.93
C ASP A 712 16.82 -16.67 -5.13
N LYS A 713 16.01 -17.55 -5.72
CA LYS A 713 14.93 -18.27 -5.01
C LYS A 713 14.95 -19.82 -5.18
N PRO A 714 15.20 -20.48 -6.33
CA PRO A 714 15.24 -21.99 -6.45
C PRO A 714 16.50 -22.99 -6.44
N VAL A 715 17.81 -22.75 -6.18
CA VAL A 715 18.91 -23.82 -6.06
C VAL A 715 20.32 -23.45 -5.43
N GLN A 716 20.78 -24.01 -4.28
CA GLN A 716 22.13 -23.73 -3.66
C GLN A 716 22.79 -24.90 -2.89
N GLY A 717 23.92 -25.38 -3.40
CA GLY A 717 24.71 -26.54 -2.90
C GLY A 717 24.75 -27.67 -3.92
N MET A 718 25.68 -28.62 -3.95
CA MET A 718 26.80 -28.94 -3.05
C MET A 718 27.78 -29.82 -3.85
N ASN A 719 29.11 -29.61 -3.80
CA ASN A 719 30.07 -30.44 -4.55
C ASN A 719 30.85 -31.48 -3.74
N SER A 720 31.40 -32.45 -4.47
CA SER A 720 32.58 -33.26 -4.12
C SER A 720 33.33 -33.62 -5.42
N ASP A 721 34.65 -33.38 -5.47
CA ASP A 721 35.42 -33.13 -6.70
C ASP A 721 35.56 -34.26 -7.74
N ILE A 722 35.52 -33.87 -9.03
CA ILE A 722 36.23 -34.50 -10.16
C ILE A 722 36.87 -33.38 -11.02
N ARG A 723 37.96 -33.67 -11.77
CA ARG A 723 38.85 -32.66 -12.37
C ARG A 723 38.76 -32.52 -13.91
N TYR A 724 39.20 -31.33 -14.38
CA TYR A 724 39.73 -30.93 -15.71
C TYR A 724 38.83 -30.21 -16.76
N GLU A 725 39.47 -29.18 -17.33
CA GLU A 725 39.26 -28.43 -18.61
C GLU A 725 37.99 -27.58 -18.90
N THR A 726 38.16 -26.28 -18.65
CA THR A 726 37.76 -25.10 -19.48
C THR A 726 36.47 -25.13 -20.32
N THR A 727 35.52 -24.25 -19.98
CA THR A 727 35.17 -23.02 -20.75
C THR A 727 34.23 -22.14 -19.89
N SER A 728 34.18 -20.82 -20.13
CA SER A 728 33.48 -19.85 -19.26
C SER A 728 32.03 -19.53 -19.67
N ARG A 729 31.06 -19.68 -18.74
CA ARG A 729 29.92 -18.78 -18.45
C ARG A 729 29.15 -19.27 -17.20
N SER A 730 28.22 -18.46 -16.68
CA SER A 730 27.79 -18.43 -15.26
C SER A 730 26.45 -19.13 -14.93
N ASP A 731 26.09 -19.11 -13.62
CA ASP A 731 24.73 -18.98 -12.99
C ASP A 731 24.40 -20.00 -11.84
N SER A 732 23.52 -19.68 -10.87
CA SER A 732 23.07 -20.53 -9.70
C SER A 732 22.09 -19.81 -8.72
N ILE A 733 21.26 -20.51 -7.89
CA ILE A 733 19.81 -20.15 -7.71
C ILE A 733 19.12 -20.20 -6.24
N ILE A 734 19.66 -20.60 -5.07
CA ILE A 734 18.94 -20.77 -3.72
C ILE A 734 18.08 -22.07 -3.34
N ALA A 735 16.73 -22.17 -3.42
CA ALA A 735 15.94 -23.10 -2.55
C ALA A 735 15.75 -24.61 -2.86
N CYS A 736 15.81 -25.16 -4.09
CA CYS A 736 15.58 -26.60 -4.31
C CYS A 736 16.55 -27.50 -3.51
N MET A 737 17.66 -26.96 -3.02
CA MET A 737 18.65 -27.67 -2.20
C MET A 737 18.24 -27.87 -0.73
N ARG A 738 16.97 -27.63 -0.38
CA ARG A 738 16.33 -28.41 0.70
C ARG A 738 16.40 -29.92 0.38
N MET A 739 16.42 -30.29 -0.91
CA MET A 739 16.85 -31.59 -1.41
C MET A 739 18.39 -31.72 -1.31
N ARG A 740 18.91 -31.96 -0.09
CA ARG A 740 20.37 -32.02 0.17
C ARG A 740 21.15 -33.12 -0.57
N LYS A 741 20.46 -34.14 -1.09
CA LYS A 741 21.02 -35.23 -1.91
C LYS A 741 20.55 -35.09 -3.39
N LEU A 742 20.26 -33.86 -3.86
CA LEU A 742 19.98 -33.56 -5.28
C LEU A 742 21.13 -34.07 -6.17
N GLY A 743 20.81 -34.61 -7.35
CA GLY A 743 21.79 -35.25 -8.22
C GLY A 743 22.31 -36.60 -7.69
N ASN A 744 22.00 -36.95 -6.44
CA ASN A 744 22.47 -38.13 -5.72
C ASN A 744 21.26 -38.95 -5.23
N GLY A 745 20.24 -39.08 -6.08
CA GLY A 745 19.00 -39.82 -5.85
C GLY A 745 17.76 -38.95 -5.64
N GLN A 746 17.92 -37.72 -5.13
CA GLN A 746 16.83 -36.75 -5.04
C GLN A 746 16.73 -35.94 -6.34
N SER A 747 15.50 -35.58 -6.74
CA SER A 747 15.20 -34.84 -7.97
C SER A 747 14.09 -33.81 -7.78
N VAL A 748 13.88 -32.93 -8.77
CA VAL A 748 12.85 -31.90 -8.75
C VAL A 748 12.00 -31.88 -10.01
N VAL A 749 10.80 -31.32 -9.92
CA VAL A 749 9.97 -30.94 -11.06
C VAL A 749 9.46 -29.52 -10.90
N PHE A 750 9.71 -28.68 -11.89
CA PHE A 750 9.29 -27.28 -11.89
C PHE A 750 7.85 -27.15 -12.37
N CYS A 751 6.94 -26.74 -11.47
CA CYS A 751 5.54 -26.51 -11.76
C CYS A 751 5.35 -25.05 -12.20
N ILE A 752 5.25 -24.82 -13.52
CA ILE A 752 5.11 -23.48 -14.11
C ILE A 752 3.63 -23.09 -14.33
N PRO A 753 3.16 -21.94 -13.79
CA PRO A 753 1.87 -21.37 -14.15
C PRO A 753 1.92 -20.73 -15.54
N ASN A 754 0.75 -20.42 -16.10
CA ASN A 754 0.64 -19.86 -17.46
C ASN A 754 1.38 -18.50 -17.61
N GLU A 755 1.35 -17.63 -16.60
CA GLU A 755 2.11 -16.35 -16.55
C GLU A 755 3.61 -16.58 -16.83
N VAL A 756 4.25 -17.45 -16.04
CA VAL A 756 5.67 -17.83 -16.20
C VAL A 756 5.93 -18.55 -17.53
N LYS A 757 5.00 -19.41 -17.98
CA LYS A 757 5.08 -20.07 -19.30
C LYS A 757 5.17 -19.04 -20.43
N PHE A 758 4.34 -17.99 -20.42
CA PHE A 758 4.40 -16.94 -21.43
C PHE A 758 5.71 -16.15 -21.35
N SER A 759 6.18 -15.77 -20.16
CA SER A 759 7.48 -15.08 -19.99
C SER A 759 8.66 -15.89 -20.55
N ILE A 760 8.70 -17.20 -20.29
CA ILE A 760 9.71 -18.11 -20.83
C ILE A 760 9.66 -18.17 -22.36
N LEU A 761 8.48 -18.38 -22.95
CA LEU A 761 8.30 -18.49 -24.40
C LEU A 761 8.68 -17.19 -25.11
N ALA A 762 8.28 -16.04 -24.57
CA ALA A 762 8.64 -14.71 -25.09
C ALA A 762 10.16 -14.46 -25.05
N LEU A 763 10.83 -14.80 -23.94
CA LEU A 763 12.28 -14.69 -23.79
C LEU A 763 13.03 -15.59 -24.80
N ARG A 764 12.58 -16.84 -24.96
CA ARG A 764 13.19 -17.82 -25.86
C ARG A 764 12.81 -17.64 -27.33
N ARG A 765 11.76 -16.87 -27.63
CA ARG A 765 11.09 -16.78 -28.95
C ARG A 765 10.67 -18.16 -29.48
N LYS A 766 10.16 -19.02 -28.57
CA LYS A 766 9.58 -20.33 -28.88
C LYS A 766 8.08 -20.17 -29.18
N ASP A 767 7.56 -20.89 -30.18
CA ASP A 767 6.12 -20.93 -30.47
C ASP A 767 5.33 -21.57 -29.30
N GLY A 768 4.07 -21.17 -29.10
CA GLY A 768 3.29 -21.51 -27.91
C GLY A 768 3.00 -23.01 -27.65
N GLY A 769 3.20 -23.87 -28.66
CA GLY A 769 3.12 -25.33 -28.56
C GLY A 769 4.47 -26.02 -28.26
N SER A 770 5.57 -25.27 -28.18
CA SER A 770 6.90 -25.83 -27.90
C SER A 770 6.98 -26.40 -26.48
N PRO A 771 7.68 -27.54 -26.26
CA PRO A 771 8.03 -27.97 -24.91
C PRO A 771 8.95 -26.93 -24.24
N ILE A 772 8.82 -26.82 -22.92
CA ILE A 772 9.68 -26.01 -22.06
C ILE A 772 10.60 -26.97 -21.31
N ASP A 773 11.90 -26.79 -21.52
CA ASP A 773 12.95 -27.60 -20.93
C ASP A 773 13.42 -26.96 -19.62
N VAL A 774 14.06 -27.72 -18.72
CA VAL A 774 14.63 -27.15 -17.47
C VAL A 774 15.56 -25.98 -17.80
N SER A 775 16.36 -26.07 -18.86
CA SER A 775 17.27 -25.01 -19.30
C SER A 775 16.57 -23.70 -19.69
N ASP A 776 15.33 -23.74 -20.18
CA ASP A 776 14.53 -22.53 -20.43
C ASP A 776 14.12 -21.85 -19.13
N VAL A 777 13.72 -22.64 -18.14
CA VAL A 777 13.32 -22.17 -16.80
C VAL A 777 14.50 -21.48 -16.11
N LEU A 778 15.71 -22.06 -16.18
CA LEU A 778 16.89 -21.46 -15.56
C LEU A 778 17.23 -20.12 -16.24
N LEU A 779 17.26 -20.09 -17.59
CA LEU A 779 17.53 -18.88 -18.39
C LEU A 779 16.53 -17.75 -18.10
N TRP A 780 15.26 -18.07 -17.85
CA TRP A 780 14.27 -17.08 -17.43
C TRP A 780 14.54 -16.53 -16.02
N ALA A 781 14.80 -17.38 -15.01
CA ALA A 781 15.11 -16.92 -13.65
C ALA A 781 16.39 -16.03 -13.62
N ILE A 782 17.38 -16.34 -14.45
CA ILE A 782 18.58 -15.51 -14.67
C ILE A 782 18.19 -14.13 -15.24
N ALA A 783 17.31 -14.08 -16.25
CA ALA A 783 16.83 -12.84 -16.86
C ALA A 783 15.98 -11.98 -15.91
N GLU A 784 15.15 -12.59 -15.05
CA GLU A 784 14.43 -11.89 -13.98
C GLU A 784 15.39 -11.25 -12.99
N THR A 785 16.48 -11.92 -12.62
CA THR A 785 17.49 -11.40 -11.68
C THR A 785 18.25 -10.21 -12.24
N TRP A 786 18.65 -10.29 -13.51
CA TRP A 786 19.23 -9.14 -14.20
C TRP A 786 18.26 -7.96 -14.25
N SER A 787 16.97 -8.23 -14.43
CA SER A 787 15.91 -7.22 -14.43
C SER A 787 15.68 -6.61 -13.05
N GLU A 788 15.73 -7.41 -11.98
CA GLU A 788 15.57 -6.98 -10.60
C GLU A 788 16.78 -6.19 -10.08
N ILE A 789 18.01 -6.62 -10.40
CA ILE A 789 19.22 -5.82 -10.15
C ILE A 789 19.12 -4.47 -10.89
N ARG A 790 18.70 -4.47 -12.16
CA ARG A 790 18.52 -3.24 -12.94
C ARG A 790 17.47 -2.29 -12.35
N ARG A 791 16.38 -2.81 -11.75
CA ARG A 791 15.38 -2.02 -11.01
C ARG A 791 15.90 -1.50 -9.65
N SER A 792 16.80 -2.25 -9.02
CA SER A 792 17.37 -1.96 -7.69
C SER A 792 18.48 -0.89 -7.72
N ILE A 793 19.22 -0.77 -8.83
CA ILE A 793 20.38 0.13 -8.98
C ILE A 793 20.08 1.64 -8.78
N PRO A 794 18.92 2.21 -9.16
CA PRO A 794 18.59 3.60 -8.85
C PRO A 794 18.41 3.85 -7.35
N LEU A 795 17.72 2.95 -6.63
CA LEU A 795 17.50 3.05 -5.18
C LEU A 795 18.83 2.92 -4.41
N TRP A 796 19.65 1.93 -4.79
CA TRP A 796 21.03 1.78 -4.33
C TRP A 796 21.84 3.09 -4.44
N ALA A 797 21.70 3.79 -5.56
CA ALA A 797 22.43 5.03 -5.84
C ALA A 797 21.88 6.25 -5.08
N VAL A 798 20.56 6.33 -4.83
CA VAL A 798 19.97 7.36 -3.95
C VAL A 798 20.48 7.18 -2.52
N GLN A 799 20.45 5.95 -2.00
CA GLN A 799 20.97 5.61 -0.67
C GLN A 799 22.47 5.87 -0.54
N GLY A 800 23.27 5.53 -1.56
CA GLY A 800 24.71 5.82 -1.60
C GLY A 800 25.02 7.31 -1.62
N ASN A 801 24.28 8.10 -2.41
CA ASN A 801 24.44 9.55 -2.45
C ASN A 801 24.07 10.19 -1.10
N ARG A 802 23.02 9.70 -0.42
CA ARG A 802 22.68 10.08 0.95
C ARG A 802 23.80 9.75 1.92
N PHE A 803 24.31 8.52 1.89
CA PHE A 803 25.33 8.05 2.83
C PHE A 803 26.58 8.93 2.80
N GLU A 804 27.10 9.25 1.62
CA GLU A 804 28.26 10.15 1.45
C GLU A 804 27.96 11.58 1.95
N ARG A 805 26.79 12.15 1.62
CA ARG A 805 26.33 13.45 2.14
C ARG A 805 26.31 13.45 3.68
N GLN A 806 25.76 12.40 4.28
CA GLN A 806 25.74 12.25 5.73
C GLN A 806 27.16 12.07 6.29
N GLN A 807 28.04 11.34 5.61
CA GLN A 807 29.42 11.12 6.05
C GLN A 807 30.23 12.43 6.12
N GLU A 808 30.00 13.36 5.18
CA GLU A 808 30.54 14.72 5.23
C GLU A 808 30.03 15.48 6.47
N LEU A 809 28.73 15.41 6.80
CA LEU A 809 28.16 15.99 8.04
C LEU A 809 28.71 15.35 9.33
N TRP A 810 28.96 14.03 9.32
CA TRP A 810 29.61 13.30 10.42
C TRP A 810 31.11 13.62 10.54
N GLN A 811 31.74 14.24 9.55
CA GLN A 811 33.11 14.75 9.61
C GLN A 811 33.16 16.22 10.06
N ASP A 812 32.27 17.09 9.54
CA ASP A 812 32.09 18.48 10.01
C ASP A 812 31.95 18.53 11.54
N SER A 813 31.11 17.65 12.10
CA SER A 813 30.83 17.57 13.54
C SER A 813 31.99 17.04 14.39
N ARG A 814 33.03 16.43 13.79
CA ARG A 814 34.24 15.95 14.48
C ARG A 814 35.39 16.96 14.45
N GLN A 815 35.30 18.02 13.65
CA GLN A 815 36.34 19.06 13.51
C GLN A 815 36.09 20.30 14.38
N SER A 816 34.93 20.38 15.03
CA SER A 816 34.64 21.42 16.03
C SER A 816 35.33 21.08 17.36
N GLU A 817 35.87 22.07 18.07
CA GLU A 817 36.58 21.85 19.36
C GLU A 817 35.66 21.29 20.47
N SER A 818 34.34 21.44 20.32
CA SER A 818 33.32 20.76 21.13
C SER A 818 33.03 19.36 20.58
N VAL A 819 33.14 18.34 21.44
CA VAL A 819 32.81 16.92 21.14
C VAL A 819 31.29 16.69 21.05
N GLU A 820 30.51 17.71 20.68
CA GLU A 820 29.05 17.73 20.77
C GLU A 820 28.40 18.11 19.44
N ILE A 821 27.39 17.34 19.04
CA ILE A 821 26.54 17.65 17.89
C ILE A 821 25.51 18.68 18.34
N THR A 822 25.60 19.90 17.82
CA THR A 822 24.58 20.93 18.06
C THR A 822 23.26 20.55 17.37
N SER A 823 22.14 21.05 17.89
CA SER A 823 20.82 20.83 17.27
C SER A 823 20.77 21.30 15.80
N ILE A 824 21.47 22.39 15.48
CA ILE A 824 21.60 22.92 14.10
C ILE A 824 22.39 21.95 13.20
N GLN A 825 23.47 21.33 13.69
CA GLN A 825 24.19 20.29 12.94
C GLN A 825 23.31 19.04 12.75
N ALA A 826 22.55 18.63 13.77
CA ALA A 826 21.62 17.49 13.66
C ALA A 826 20.50 17.76 12.64
N GLN A 827 19.97 18.98 12.59
CA GLN A 827 18.95 19.39 11.60
C GLN A 827 19.45 19.31 10.14
N ARG A 828 20.77 19.42 9.87
CA ARG A 828 21.33 19.23 8.50
C ARG A 828 21.15 17.79 7.97
N PHE A 829 20.88 16.82 8.83
CA PHE A 829 20.61 15.43 8.42
C PHE A 829 19.19 15.20 7.92
N LEU A 830 18.24 16.10 8.24
CA LEU A 830 16.84 15.98 7.80
C LEU A 830 16.72 15.97 6.27
N GLU A 831 15.73 15.23 5.78
CA GLU A 831 15.31 15.17 4.38
C GLU A 831 13.80 15.38 4.29
N PRO A 832 13.28 16.11 3.27
CA PRO A 832 11.84 16.30 3.13
C PRO A 832 11.15 14.95 2.86
N GLU A 833 10.19 14.58 3.70
CA GLU A 833 9.43 13.33 3.58
C GLU A 833 8.20 13.53 2.69
N CYS A 834 7.37 14.53 2.99
CA CYS A 834 6.26 14.92 2.12
C CYS A 834 6.78 15.38 0.75
N GLN A 835 6.12 14.92 -0.32
CA GLN A 835 6.43 15.35 -1.69
C GLN A 835 5.13 15.66 -2.42
N THR A 836 4.97 16.93 -2.77
CA THR A 836 3.81 17.46 -3.51
C THR A 836 3.57 16.72 -4.83
N LEU A 837 2.32 16.74 -5.30
CA LEU A 837 1.91 16.24 -6.61
C LEU A 837 2.67 16.91 -7.77
N GLU A 838 3.08 18.17 -7.62
CA GLU A 838 3.99 18.83 -8.58
C GLU A 838 5.37 18.15 -8.61
N ARG A 839 6.05 18.01 -7.46
CA ARG A 839 7.39 17.36 -7.39
C ARG A 839 7.36 15.89 -7.81
N ARG A 840 6.25 15.18 -7.60
CA ARG A 840 6.08 13.78 -8.04
C ARG A 840 5.80 13.66 -9.53
N TYR A 841 4.87 14.44 -10.09
CA TYR A 841 4.28 14.14 -11.41
C TYR A 841 4.41 15.23 -12.49
N ARG A 842 4.78 16.46 -12.15
CA ARG A 842 4.86 17.55 -13.14
C ARG A 842 6.02 17.32 -14.12
N PRO A 843 5.79 17.37 -15.44
CA PRO A 843 6.84 17.22 -16.45
C PRO A 843 7.98 18.22 -16.26
N GLY A 844 9.23 17.75 -16.39
CA GLY A 844 10.42 18.60 -16.28
C GLY A 844 10.75 19.15 -14.89
N TYR A 845 9.81 19.14 -13.94
CA TYR A 845 10.01 19.60 -12.56
C TYR A 845 10.68 18.54 -11.67
N GLN A 846 10.61 17.26 -12.06
CA GLN A 846 11.40 16.22 -11.40
C GLN A 846 12.90 16.55 -11.52
N GLU A 847 13.55 16.74 -10.37
CA GLU A 847 15.01 16.82 -10.29
C GLU A 847 15.62 15.60 -11.00
N ARG A 848 16.36 15.86 -12.09
CA ARG A 848 17.10 14.80 -12.78
C ARG A 848 18.02 14.13 -11.76
N PRO A 849 17.86 12.84 -11.46
CA PRO A 849 18.68 12.19 -10.45
C PRO A 849 20.16 12.32 -10.80
N LEU A 850 21.00 12.53 -9.78
CA LEU A 850 22.43 12.88 -9.91
C LEU A 850 23.30 11.81 -10.60
N PHE A 851 22.70 10.70 -11.07
CA PHE A 851 23.33 9.64 -11.87
C PHE A 851 24.07 10.17 -13.13
N TYR A 852 23.71 11.36 -13.62
CA TYR A 852 24.26 11.97 -14.83
C TYR A 852 25.17 13.19 -14.60
N SER A 853 25.09 13.88 -13.46
CA SER A 853 25.93 15.03 -13.13
C SER A 853 27.32 14.59 -12.64
N SER A 854 28.34 14.65 -13.50
CA SER A 854 29.74 14.36 -13.14
C SER A 854 30.50 15.62 -12.75
N SER A 855 29.96 16.40 -11.81
CA SER A 855 30.47 17.70 -11.37
C SER A 855 31.14 17.69 -10.00
N ASP A 856 30.92 16.65 -9.19
CA ASP A 856 31.34 16.66 -7.79
C ASP A 856 32.73 16.06 -7.59
N ASN A 857 33.52 16.68 -6.71
CA ASN A 857 34.90 16.28 -6.38
C ASN A 857 34.99 14.91 -5.66
N ASN A 858 33.88 14.40 -5.11
CA ASN A 858 33.86 13.14 -4.37
C ASN A 858 34.08 11.93 -5.32
N GLN A 859 35.10 11.12 -5.05
CA GLN A 859 35.45 9.95 -5.86
C GLN A 859 34.40 8.83 -5.79
N ASN A 860 33.62 8.72 -4.71
CA ASN A 860 32.59 7.72 -4.54
C ASN A 860 31.32 8.05 -5.32
N MET A 861 30.90 9.33 -5.35
CA MET A 861 29.85 9.82 -6.27
C MET A 861 30.14 9.40 -7.72
N ASN A 862 31.39 9.59 -8.16
CA ASN A 862 31.84 9.18 -9.49
C ASN A 862 31.84 7.64 -9.69
N LYS A 863 32.04 6.83 -8.63
CA LYS A 863 31.88 5.36 -8.67
C LYS A 863 30.41 4.96 -8.74
N ILE A 864 29.51 5.62 -8.01
CA ILE A 864 28.05 5.42 -8.04
C ILE A 864 27.53 5.69 -9.46
N ALA A 865 27.76 6.91 -9.99
CA ALA A 865 27.36 7.27 -11.34
C ALA A 865 27.95 6.33 -12.41
N ARG A 866 29.22 5.89 -12.26
CA ARG A 866 29.83 4.90 -13.16
C ARG A 866 29.20 3.51 -13.06
N ARG A 867 28.71 3.08 -11.89
CA ARG A 867 27.95 1.82 -11.75
C ARG A 867 26.58 1.95 -12.42
N CYS A 868 25.85 3.04 -12.17
CA CYS A 868 24.55 3.31 -12.82
C CYS A 868 24.65 3.25 -14.35
N ARG A 869 25.66 3.92 -14.95
CA ARG A 869 25.89 3.95 -16.40
C ARG A 869 26.18 2.59 -17.06
N LYS A 870 26.50 1.53 -16.29
CA LYS A 870 26.61 0.16 -16.83
C LYS A 870 25.24 -0.41 -17.20
N PHE A 871 24.22 -0.07 -16.42
CA PHE A 871 22.85 -0.52 -16.61
C PHE A 871 22.14 0.46 -17.55
N LYS A 872 22.14 0.17 -18.86
CA LYS A 872 21.49 1.05 -19.85
C LYS A 872 19.98 1.12 -19.61
N GLY A 873 19.42 2.33 -19.72
CA GLY A 873 17.98 2.58 -19.58
C GLY A 873 17.45 2.20 -18.20
N LEU A 874 17.93 2.86 -17.15
CA LEU A 874 17.34 2.78 -15.81
C LEU A 874 16.00 3.52 -15.83
N ASP A 875 14.92 2.81 -15.54
CA ASP A 875 13.63 3.43 -15.25
C ASP A 875 13.62 3.83 -13.77
N VAL A 876 13.72 5.13 -13.52
CA VAL A 876 13.75 5.66 -12.16
C VAL A 876 12.34 5.75 -11.56
N LEU A 877 11.29 5.85 -12.38
CA LEU A 877 9.92 5.97 -11.91
C LEU A 877 9.49 4.66 -11.24
N SER A 878 9.63 3.51 -11.93
CA SER A 878 9.29 2.22 -11.30
C SER A 878 10.18 1.89 -10.09
N SER A 879 11.44 2.33 -10.06
CA SER A 879 12.30 2.14 -8.88
C SER A 879 11.79 2.87 -7.62
N ARG A 880 11.19 4.05 -7.77
CA ARG A 880 10.55 4.80 -6.66
C ARG A 880 9.23 4.16 -6.20
N LEU A 881 8.57 3.37 -7.04
CA LEU A 881 7.36 2.63 -6.68
C LEU A 881 7.68 1.30 -5.96
N GLN A 882 8.91 0.78 -6.16
CA GLN A 882 9.44 -0.40 -5.47
C GLN A 882 10.14 -0.08 -4.14
N GLU A 883 10.22 1.19 -3.75
CA GLU A 883 10.85 1.63 -2.51
C GLU A 883 9.96 1.30 -1.30
N GLU A 884 10.36 0.26 -0.57
CA GLU A 884 9.79 -0.17 0.70
C GLU A 884 10.64 0.40 1.84
N GLN A 885 10.01 0.84 2.92
CA GLN A 885 10.66 1.62 3.99
C GLN A 885 10.16 1.11 5.34
N GLU A 886 11.07 0.79 6.28
CA GLU A 886 10.68 0.55 7.67
C GLU A 886 10.47 1.90 8.36
N ARG A 887 9.21 2.23 8.66
CA ARG A 887 8.83 3.49 9.31
C ARG A 887 8.56 3.23 10.79
N GLU A 888 9.46 3.71 11.63
CA GLU A 888 9.15 3.90 13.05
C GLU A 888 8.53 5.29 13.21
N LEU A 889 7.22 5.36 13.46
CA LEU A 889 6.47 6.61 13.61
C LEU A 889 6.86 7.36 14.90
N ALA A 890 6.70 8.68 14.90
CA ALA A 890 6.77 9.48 16.12
C ALA A 890 5.53 9.22 17.01
N PRO A 891 5.61 9.36 18.36
CA PRO A 891 4.47 9.11 19.24
C PRO A 891 3.27 10.02 18.94
N GLU A 892 2.11 9.42 18.70
CA GLU A 892 0.86 10.12 18.38
C GLU A 892 0.37 11.03 19.52
N ILE A 893 -0.19 12.18 19.15
CA ILE A 893 -0.97 13.06 20.03
C ILE A 893 -2.25 13.42 19.27
N GLU A 894 -3.34 12.73 19.57
CA GLU A 894 -4.64 12.93 18.93
C GLU A 894 -5.26 14.26 19.41
N ILE A 895 -5.60 15.16 18.48
CA ILE A 895 -6.16 16.48 18.76
C ILE A 895 -7.47 16.63 17.98
N GLU A 896 -8.62 16.56 18.67
CA GLU A 896 -9.94 16.81 18.08
C GLU A 896 -10.26 18.32 18.03
N PRO A 897 -10.44 18.93 16.85
CA PRO A 897 -10.93 20.31 16.75
C PRO A 897 -12.46 20.36 16.83
N GLN A 898 -13.01 20.89 17.94
CA GLN A 898 -14.45 21.10 18.07
C GLN A 898 -14.91 22.38 17.33
N VAL A 899 -15.94 22.24 16.48
CA VAL A 899 -16.52 23.36 15.72
C VAL A 899 -17.40 24.21 16.64
N GLN A 900 -16.90 25.39 17.03
CA GLN A 900 -17.67 26.36 17.82
C GLN A 900 -18.79 27.00 16.97
N ARG A 901 -20.05 26.66 17.27
CA ARG A 901 -21.21 27.29 16.63
C ARG A 901 -21.40 28.76 17.10
N PRO A 902 -22.04 29.62 16.28
CA PRO A 902 -22.33 31.00 16.69
C PRO A 902 -23.17 31.08 17.97
N PRO A 903 -22.98 32.12 18.81
CA PRO A 903 -23.78 32.31 20.03
C PRO A 903 -25.25 32.65 19.70
N PRO A 904 -26.20 32.37 20.62
CA PRO A 904 -27.62 32.67 20.40
C PRO A 904 -27.88 34.18 20.16
N ALA A 905 -28.52 34.49 19.03
CA ALA A 905 -28.88 35.85 18.64
C ALA A 905 -30.27 36.27 19.18
N THR A 906 -30.49 37.58 19.34
CA THR A 906 -31.79 38.13 19.75
C THR A 906 -32.75 38.18 18.55
N PRO A 907 -33.98 37.61 18.64
CA PRO A 907 -34.92 37.63 17.53
C PRO A 907 -35.43 39.03 17.18
N ALA A 908 -35.78 39.22 15.91
CA ALA A 908 -36.49 40.41 15.42
C ALA A 908 -37.96 40.43 15.88
N ALA A 909 -38.61 41.59 15.82
CA ALA A 909 -40.02 41.73 16.17
C ALA A 909 -40.92 41.48 14.95
N HIS A 910 -41.72 40.41 15.02
CA HIS A 910 -42.68 40.06 13.98
C HIS A 910 -43.76 41.13 13.80
N HIS A 911 -44.08 41.46 12.55
CA HIS A 911 -45.18 42.34 12.17
C HIS A 911 -45.65 41.99 10.75
N VAL A 912 -46.90 42.33 10.40
CA VAL A 912 -47.39 42.23 9.02
C VAL A 912 -47.48 43.64 8.44
N HIS A 913 -46.85 43.88 7.30
CA HIS A 913 -46.86 45.21 6.68
C HIS A 913 -48.17 45.42 5.88
N PRO A 914 -48.84 46.59 5.96
CA PRO A 914 -50.15 46.82 5.31
C PRO A 914 -50.19 46.54 3.80
N HIS A 915 -49.10 46.76 3.08
CA HIS A 915 -49.01 46.42 1.65
C HIS A 915 -49.12 44.90 1.37
N ILE A 916 -48.76 44.02 2.31
CA ILE A 916 -48.94 42.56 2.16
C ILE A 916 -50.43 42.20 2.33
N THR A 917 -51.11 42.80 3.31
CA THR A 917 -52.57 42.71 3.46
C THR A 917 -53.29 43.22 2.21
N SER A 918 -52.86 44.35 1.66
CA SER A 918 -53.38 44.88 0.38
C SER A 918 -53.17 43.90 -0.77
N PHE A 919 -51.97 43.32 -0.91
CA PHE A 919 -51.68 42.32 -1.94
C PHE A 919 -52.57 41.08 -1.82
N VAL A 920 -52.78 40.55 -0.61
CA VAL A 920 -53.71 39.42 -0.36
C VAL A 920 -55.15 39.79 -0.76
N ALA A 921 -55.57 41.04 -0.58
CA ALA A 921 -56.91 41.50 -0.90
C ALA A 921 -57.14 41.79 -2.40
N THR A 922 -56.17 42.38 -3.11
CA THR A 922 -56.34 42.81 -4.52
C THR A 922 -55.63 41.95 -5.54
N GLY A 923 -54.55 41.26 -5.16
CA GLY A 923 -53.66 40.55 -6.10
C GLY A 923 -52.62 41.44 -6.78
N ASP A 924 -52.55 42.73 -6.45
CA ASP A 924 -51.65 43.73 -7.03
C ASP A 924 -50.54 44.16 -6.06
N LEU A 925 -49.34 44.39 -6.59
CA LEU A 925 -48.19 44.89 -5.84
C LEU A 925 -48.02 46.40 -6.02
N ALA A 926 -47.80 47.11 -4.90
CA ALA A 926 -47.43 48.53 -4.91
C ALA A 926 -46.05 48.75 -5.54
N SER A 927 -45.94 49.72 -6.45
CA SER A 927 -44.76 49.95 -7.31
C SER A 927 -43.49 50.35 -6.56
N ALA A 928 -43.63 50.92 -5.35
CA ALA A 928 -42.54 51.24 -4.45
C ALA A 928 -42.98 50.91 -3.02
N SER A 929 -42.34 49.91 -2.40
CA SER A 929 -42.77 49.33 -1.13
C SER A 929 -41.57 48.74 -0.38
N GLU A 930 -41.39 49.11 0.89
CA GLU A 930 -40.34 48.52 1.74
C GLU A 930 -40.71 47.12 2.28
N ALA A 931 -41.94 46.66 2.00
CA ALA A 931 -42.49 45.40 2.53
C ALA A 931 -41.89 44.14 1.92
N TYR A 932 -41.34 44.23 0.70
CA TYR A 932 -40.80 43.12 -0.07
C TYR A 932 -39.66 43.57 -0.99
N LYS A 933 -38.76 42.63 -1.32
CA LYS A 933 -37.58 42.84 -2.17
C LYS A 933 -37.36 41.59 -3.04
N PRO A 934 -36.58 41.64 -4.13
CA PRO A 934 -36.19 40.44 -4.87
C PRO A 934 -35.56 39.40 -3.93
N ALA A 935 -35.88 38.11 -4.10
CA ALA A 935 -35.52 37.07 -3.14
C ALA A 935 -34.01 37.02 -2.91
N PHE A 936 -33.20 36.96 -3.98
CA PHE A 936 -31.74 36.96 -3.88
C PHE A 936 -31.18 38.21 -3.19
N TYR A 937 -31.81 39.38 -3.31
CA TYR A 937 -31.38 40.62 -2.64
C TYR A 937 -31.37 40.51 -1.11
N THR A 938 -32.17 39.60 -0.53
CA THR A 938 -32.16 39.34 0.92
C THR A 938 -30.83 38.72 1.41
N LEU A 939 -30.10 38.02 0.52
CA LEU A 939 -28.81 37.39 0.80
C LEU A 939 -27.64 38.38 0.83
N ARG A 940 -27.86 39.68 0.64
CA ARG A 940 -26.80 40.73 0.72
C ARG A 940 -26.15 40.84 2.11
N SER A 941 -26.61 40.07 3.08
CA SER A 941 -26.08 39.98 4.45
C SER A 941 -25.27 38.71 4.75
N THR A 942 -25.09 37.80 3.77
CA THR A 942 -24.46 36.47 3.96
C THR A 942 -23.08 36.35 3.31
N SER A 943 -22.34 35.29 3.65
CA SER A 943 -21.03 34.98 3.04
C SER A 943 -21.08 34.75 1.53
N ALA A 944 -22.18 34.26 0.97
CA ALA A 944 -22.33 34.07 -0.48
C ALA A 944 -22.15 35.39 -1.26
N ALA A 945 -22.53 36.53 -0.65
CA ALA A 945 -22.48 37.86 -1.25
C ALA A 945 -21.07 38.33 -1.64
N SER A 946 -19.99 37.67 -1.19
CA SER A 946 -18.62 38.01 -1.63
C SER A 946 -18.20 37.39 -2.98
N PHE A 947 -19.07 36.62 -3.65
CA PHE A 947 -18.70 35.86 -4.85
C PHE A 947 -19.46 36.26 -6.14
N LEU A 948 -20.45 37.14 -6.07
CA LEU A 948 -21.23 37.66 -7.20
C LEU A 948 -21.92 38.96 -6.79
N ASP A 949 -22.17 39.91 -7.71
CA ASP A 949 -23.09 41.00 -7.39
C ASP A 949 -24.53 40.45 -7.42
N ILE A 950 -25.21 40.53 -6.29
CA ILE A 950 -26.56 39.97 -6.11
C ILE A 950 -27.59 40.66 -7.02
N THR A 951 -27.29 41.84 -7.57
CA THR A 951 -28.15 42.52 -8.56
C THR A 951 -28.09 41.88 -9.96
N GLU A 952 -27.15 40.96 -10.22
CA GLU A 952 -27.10 40.13 -11.44
C GLU A 952 -28.20 39.05 -11.45
N PHE A 953 -28.76 38.67 -10.29
CA PHE A 953 -29.87 37.72 -10.25
C PHE A 953 -31.20 38.35 -10.73
N PRO A 954 -32.03 37.58 -11.46
CA PRO A 954 -33.41 37.95 -11.74
C PRO A 954 -34.24 38.29 -10.49
N SER A 955 -35.31 39.04 -10.71
CA SER A 955 -36.17 39.60 -9.66
C SER A 955 -37.64 39.13 -9.77
N GLY A 956 -37.86 37.95 -10.36
CA GLY A 956 -39.20 37.40 -10.59
C GLY A 956 -39.86 36.84 -9.32
N VAL A 957 -39.06 36.36 -8.37
CA VAL A 957 -39.49 35.88 -7.06
C VAL A 957 -39.16 36.93 -6.01
N LEU A 958 -40.18 37.41 -5.31
CA LEU A 958 -40.03 38.35 -4.20
C LEU A 958 -39.96 37.62 -2.86
N ALA A 959 -39.39 38.27 -1.86
CA ALA A 959 -39.44 37.84 -0.46
C ALA A 959 -39.80 39.03 0.44
N THR A 960 -40.56 38.79 1.51
CA THR A 960 -40.94 39.86 2.44
C THR A 960 -39.76 40.31 3.31
N THR A 961 -39.83 41.56 3.76
CA THR A 961 -38.88 42.12 4.73
C THR A 961 -38.99 41.40 6.09
N GLU A 962 -40.16 40.86 6.46
CA GLU A 962 -40.28 40.01 7.66
C GLU A 962 -39.69 38.61 7.44
N PHE A 963 -39.89 37.96 6.27
CA PHE A 963 -39.24 36.68 5.94
C PHE A 963 -37.71 36.76 6.09
N SER A 964 -37.11 37.87 5.64
CA SER A 964 -35.66 38.08 5.63
C SER A 964 -35.09 38.65 6.94
N THR A 965 -35.89 39.29 7.79
CA THR A 965 -35.41 39.90 9.05
C THR A 965 -35.65 38.97 10.23
N THR A 966 -34.70 38.06 10.50
CA THR A 966 -34.83 37.03 11.53
C THR A 966 -34.34 37.47 12.91
N ILE A 967 -33.23 38.22 12.96
CA ILE A 967 -32.53 38.61 14.18
C ILE A 967 -32.25 40.12 14.21
N LYS A 968 -31.99 40.65 15.40
CA LYS A 968 -31.45 42.02 15.57
C LYS A 968 -29.95 41.98 15.32
N ILE A 969 -29.50 42.55 14.20
CA ILE A 969 -28.09 42.59 13.80
C ILE A 969 -27.29 43.46 14.80
N PRO A 970 -26.23 42.94 15.44
CA PRO A 970 -25.36 43.74 16.31
C PRO A 970 -24.57 44.78 15.51
N THR A 971 -24.58 46.04 15.96
CA THR A 971 -23.80 47.12 15.34
C THR A 971 -22.30 46.88 15.51
N GLY A 972 -21.60 46.64 14.39
CA GLY A 972 -20.14 46.54 14.34
C GLY A 972 -19.57 45.13 14.16
N SER A 973 -20.41 44.08 14.15
CA SER A 973 -19.97 42.73 13.80
C SER A 973 -19.89 42.53 12.28
N PRO A 974 -18.94 41.74 11.75
CA PRO A 974 -18.97 41.31 10.36
C PRO A 974 -20.16 40.38 10.07
N LEU A 975 -20.37 40.10 8.79
CA LEU A 975 -21.57 39.47 8.23
C LEU A 975 -21.69 37.99 8.66
N PHE A 976 -22.67 37.71 9.55
CA PHE A 976 -22.96 36.36 10.07
C PHE A 976 -24.45 35.97 9.91
N ALA A 977 -25.13 36.43 8.84
CA ALA A 977 -26.56 36.13 8.64
C ALA A 977 -26.84 34.70 8.15
N ASP A 978 -25.79 33.95 7.78
CA ASP A 978 -25.82 32.59 7.21
C ASP A 978 -26.65 31.62 8.05
N ALA A 979 -26.24 31.40 9.31
CA ALA A 979 -26.87 30.47 10.26
C ALA A 979 -28.26 30.94 10.76
N PHE A 980 -28.76 32.08 10.27
CA PHE A 980 -30.03 32.67 10.68
C PHE A 980 -31.00 32.87 9.51
N GLN A 981 -30.79 32.21 8.37
CA GLN A 981 -31.72 32.20 7.24
C GLN A 981 -32.96 31.34 7.53
N ARG A 982 -34.16 31.80 7.12
CA ARG A 982 -35.38 30.97 7.20
C ARG A 982 -35.47 29.99 6.03
N PRO A 983 -35.97 28.75 6.26
CA PRO A 983 -36.29 27.83 5.18
C PRO A 983 -37.50 28.34 4.38
N VAL A 984 -37.44 28.21 3.05
CA VAL A 984 -38.55 28.57 2.16
C VAL A 984 -39.66 27.52 2.30
N ARG A 985 -40.86 27.93 2.69
CA ARG A 985 -42.03 27.04 2.88
C ARG A 985 -43.36 27.58 2.37
N TRP A 986 -43.60 28.88 2.55
CA TRP A 986 -44.89 29.52 2.27
C TRP A 986 -44.74 30.51 1.11
N ILE A 987 -45.52 30.32 0.06
CA ILE A 987 -45.44 31.11 -1.17
C ILE A 987 -46.83 31.64 -1.52
N LEU A 988 -46.98 32.96 -1.58
CA LEU A 988 -48.13 33.61 -2.20
C LEU A 988 -47.93 33.67 -3.71
N THR A 989 -48.97 33.34 -4.46
CA THR A 989 -49.02 33.50 -5.92
C THR A 989 -50.26 34.29 -6.30
N SER A 990 -50.12 35.37 -7.07
CA SER A 990 -51.29 36.07 -7.62
C SER A 990 -52.01 35.19 -8.64
N ASN A 991 -53.33 35.15 -8.55
CA ASN A 991 -54.22 34.46 -9.49
C ASN A 991 -54.48 35.34 -10.73
N HIS A 992 -54.24 36.65 -10.61
CA HIS A 992 -54.32 37.58 -11.73
C HIS A 992 -52.99 37.62 -12.48
N ARG A 993 -53.08 37.59 -13.81
CA ARG A 993 -51.96 37.49 -14.74
C ARG A 993 -51.70 38.88 -15.33
N VAL A 994 -50.72 39.60 -14.77
CA VAL A 994 -50.47 41.00 -15.12
C VAL A 994 -49.74 41.08 -16.46
N PRO A 995 -50.21 41.90 -17.43
CA PRO A 995 -49.49 42.14 -18.67
C PRO A 995 -48.39 43.19 -18.47
N CYS A 996 -47.13 42.81 -18.72
CA CYS A 996 -45.99 43.71 -18.78
C CYS A 996 -45.15 43.35 -20.02
N ASP A 997 -44.94 44.33 -20.92
CA ASP A 997 -44.04 44.28 -22.08
C ASP A 997 -43.97 42.92 -22.79
N GLU A 998 -45.01 42.65 -23.58
CA GLU A 998 -45.23 41.43 -24.39
C GLU A 998 -45.33 40.10 -23.60
N ARG A 999 -45.27 40.12 -22.26
CA ARG A 999 -45.37 38.90 -21.43
C ARG A 999 -46.42 39.02 -20.33
N THR A 1000 -47.03 37.89 -20.01
CA THR A 1000 -48.01 37.79 -18.92
C THR A 1000 -47.32 37.20 -17.69
N VAL A 1001 -47.14 38.01 -16.65
CA VAL A 1001 -46.34 37.65 -15.47
C VAL A 1001 -47.25 37.20 -14.34
N MET A 1002 -46.90 36.05 -13.75
CA MET A 1002 -47.47 35.54 -12.51
C MET A 1002 -46.60 36.00 -11.35
N GLN A 1003 -47.15 36.80 -10.44
CA GLN A 1003 -46.38 37.33 -9.30
C GLN A 1003 -46.23 36.24 -8.22
N MET A 1004 -44.99 36.02 -7.75
CA MET A 1004 -44.63 35.04 -6.74
C MET A 1004 -43.90 35.71 -5.57
N MET A 1005 -44.33 35.44 -4.34
CA MET A 1005 -43.74 36.03 -3.13
C MET A 1005 -43.57 35.00 -2.01
N ILE A 1006 -42.36 34.87 -1.49
CA ILE A 1006 -42.03 34.09 -0.31
C ILE A 1006 -42.41 34.92 0.93
N ILE A 1007 -43.25 34.34 1.78
CA ILE A 1007 -43.68 34.93 3.06
C ILE A 1007 -43.21 34.07 4.24
N SER A 1008 -43.25 34.62 5.44
CA SER A 1008 -42.89 33.86 6.65
C SER A 1008 -44.02 32.98 7.19
N PRO A 1009 -43.72 32.02 8.09
CA PRO A 1009 -44.74 31.32 8.87
C PRO A 1009 -45.61 32.24 9.73
N TYR A 1010 -45.10 33.39 10.18
CA TYR A 1010 -45.86 34.36 10.97
C TYR A 1010 -46.85 35.12 10.08
N GLU A 1011 -46.39 35.66 8.95
CA GLU A 1011 -47.24 36.33 7.96
C GLU A 1011 -48.31 35.39 7.42
N ALA A 1012 -47.92 34.15 7.06
CA ALA A 1012 -48.85 33.12 6.62
C ALA A 1012 -49.95 32.88 7.66
N ASN A 1013 -49.59 32.58 8.91
CA ASN A 1013 -50.54 32.34 9.99
C ASN A 1013 -51.49 33.53 10.24
N CYS A 1014 -50.98 34.76 10.21
CA CYS A 1014 -51.80 35.96 10.41
C CYS A 1014 -52.77 36.22 9.25
N LEU A 1015 -52.33 35.99 8.01
CA LEU A 1015 -53.10 36.28 6.79
C LEU A 1015 -54.02 35.12 6.36
N MET A 1016 -53.86 33.91 6.91
CA MET A 1016 -54.72 32.74 6.61
C MET A 1016 -56.24 33.02 6.57
N PRO A 1017 -56.84 33.83 7.48
CA PRO A 1017 -58.28 34.13 7.45
C PRO A 1017 -58.74 35.01 6.29
N GLU A 1018 -57.81 35.77 5.68
CA GLU A 1018 -58.05 36.64 4.52
C GLU A 1018 -57.73 35.90 3.22
N ILE A 1019 -56.60 35.19 3.17
CA ILE A 1019 -56.22 34.30 2.06
C ILE A 1019 -57.34 33.31 1.75
N ARG A 1020 -57.95 32.68 2.77
CA ARG A 1020 -59.11 31.78 2.60
C ARG A 1020 -60.36 32.41 1.97
N LYS A 1021 -60.44 33.75 1.91
CA LYS A 1021 -61.53 34.52 1.32
C LYS A 1021 -61.13 35.22 0.01
N SER A 1022 -59.84 35.25 -0.32
CA SER A 1022 -59.32 35.93 -1.50
C SER A 1022 -59.52 35.07 -2.74
N ASN A 1023 -60.07 35.67 -3.78
CA ASN A 1023 -60.03 35.11 -5.14
C ASN A 1023 -58.75 35.55 -5.90
N ALA A 1024 -58.05 36.56 -5.39
CA ALA A 1024 -56.97 37.25 -6.08
C ALA A 1024 -55.58 36.65 -5.82
N VAL A 1025 -55.36 36.03 -4.66
CA VAL A 1025 -54.08 35.41 -4.27
C VAL A 1025 -54.31 34.03 -3.68
N SER A 1026 -53.41 33.10 -4.00
CA SER A 1026 -53.36 31.76 -3.41
C SER A 1026 -52.09 31.55 -2.61
N LEU A 1027 -52.20 31.00 -1.40
CA LEU A 1027 -51.06 30.49 -0.62
C LEU A 1027 -50.77 29.05 -1.01
N ARG A 1028 -49.52 28.74 -1.32
CA ARG A 1028 -49.04 27.40 -1.70
C ARG A 1028 -47.94 26.95 -0.74
N LEU A 1029 -47.96 25.66 -0.39
CA LEU A 1029 -46.89 25.01 0.37
C LEU A 1029 -45.78 24.54 -0.58
N TYR A 1030 -44.54 24.75 -0.17
CA TYR A 1030 -43.32 24.34 -0.88
C TYR A 1030 -42.31 23.70 0.07
N ALA A 1031 -41.47 22.82 -0.45
CA ALA A 1031 -40.17 22.49 0.13
C ALA A 1031 -39.19 22.08 -0.98
N PRO A 1032 -37.88 22.42 -0.87
CA PRO A 1032 -36.88 22.04 -1.85
C PRO A 1032 -36.61 20.52 -1.85
N ARG A 1033 -36.46 19.93 -3.05
CA ARG A 1033 -36.15 18.50 -3.22
C ARG A 1033 -34.70 18.17 -2.81
N HIS A 1034 -34.51 17.83 -1.53
CA HIS A 1034 -33.20 17.46 -0.96
C HIS A 1034 -32.82 15.98 -1.13
N ASN A 1035 -33.78 15.06 -1.34
CA ASN A 1035 -33.55 13.63 -1.55
C ASN A 1035 -34.24 13.19 -2.86
N ARG A 1036 -33.54 12.41 -3.69
CA ARG A 1036 -34.04 11.88 -4.98
C ARG A 1036 -35.33 11.07 -4.83
N GLY A 1037 -35.47 10.32 -3.74
CA GLY A 1037 -36.64 9.48 -3.42
C GLY A 1037 -37.89 10.27 -3.03
N CYS A 1038 -37.76 11.56 -2.69
CA CYS A 1038 -38.91 12.45 -2.50
C CYS A 1038 -39.47 12.92 -3.85
N LEU A 1039 -40.80 13.04 -3.95
CA LEU A 1039 -41.47 13.68 -5.08
C LEU A 1039 -41.13 15.19 -5.14
N PRO A 1040 -41.06 15.80 -6.34
CA PRO A 1040 -40.86 17.24 -6.50
C PRO A 1040 -42.10 18.03 -6.04
N LEU A 1041 -41.89 19.08 -5.24
CA LEU A 1041 -42.96 19.94 -4.71
C LEU A 1041 -42.96 21.36 -5.33
N ASP A 1042 -42.03 21.61 -6.24
CA ASP A 1042 -41.78 22.87 -6.95
C ASP A 1042 -42.83 23.23 -8.01
N LYS A 1043 -43.67 22.28 -8.41
CA LYS A 1043 -44.93 22.53 -9.14
C LYS A 1043 -46.01 23.21 -8.26
N LEU A 1044 -45.75 23.37 -6.96
CA LEU A 1044 -46.60 24.06 -5.98
C LEU A 1044 -48.04 23.52 -5.90
N ALA A 1045 -48.21 22.21 -6.09
CA ALA A 1045 -49.51 21.55 -6.20
C ALA A 1045 -49.94 20.76 -4.95
N LEU A 1046 -49.05 20.59 -3.96
CA LEU A 1046 -49.27 19.72 -2.78
C LEU A 1046 -50.37 20.23 -1.84
N TYR A 1047 -50.35 21.53 -1.53
CA TYR A 1047 -51.34 22.17 -0.66
C TYR A 1047 -51.49 23.63 -1.09
N THR A 1048 -52.72 24.01 -1.43
CA THR A 1048 -53.07 25.34 -1.95
C THR A 1048 -54.32 25.86 -1.24
N VAL A 1049 -54.29 27.12 -0.80
CA VAL A 1049 -55.40 27.78 -0.12
C VAL A 1049 -55.72 29.10 -0.85
N PRO A 1050 -56.99 29.38 -1.22
CA PRO A 1050 -58.16 28.51 -1.05
C PRO A 1050 -58.15 27.30 -2.00
N GLU A 1051 -58.81 26.21 -1.63
CA GLU A 1051 -58.85 24.94 -2.40
C GLU A 1051 -59.47 25.08 -3.80
N HIS A 1052 -60.29 26.11 -4.00
CA HIS A 1052 -60.98 26.45 -5.25
C HIS A 1052 -60.11 27.30 -6.19
N ALA A 1053 -58.87 27.61 -5.83
CA ALA A 1053 -57.95 28.39 -6.65
C ALA A 1053 -57.57 27.67 -7.95
N ASN A 1054 -57.35 28.46 -9.01
CA ASN A 1054 -56.83 27.94 -10.28
C ASN A 1054 -55.46 27.30 -10.09
N LYS A 1055 -55.37 25.99 -10.37
CA LYS A 1055 -54.11 25.21 -10.43
C LYS A 1055 -53.27 25.57 -11.66
N SER A 1056 -53.08 26.86 -11.95
CA SER A 1056 -52.03 27.29 -12.89
C SER A 1056 -50.69 26.89 -12.32
N GLU A 1057 -49.94 26.10 -13.08
CA GLU A 1057 -48.52 25.88 -12.85
C GLU A 1057 -47.78 27.22 -12.93
N ALA A 1058 -46.65 27.30 -12.21
CA ALA A 1058 -45.78 28.47 -12.23
C ALA A 1058 -44.87 28.40 -13.47
N PRO A 1059 -44.62 29.52 -14.18
CA PRO A 1059 -43.64 29.59 -15.26
C PRO A 1059 -42.27 29.03 -14.83
N ASP A 1060 -41.64 28.22 -15.68
CA ASP A 1060 -40.41 27.49 -15.36
C ASP A 1060 -39.28 28.38 -14.84
N ILE A 1061 -39.14 29.60 -15.38
CA ILE A 1061 -38.15 30.57 -14.91
C ILE A 1061 -38.33 30.97 -13.43
N LEU A 1062 -39.58 31.07 -12.95
CA LEU A 1062 -39.87 31.33 -11.54
C LEU A 1062 -39.66 30.09 -10.68
N ARG A 1063 -39.92 28.88 -11.24
CA ARG A 1063 -39.59 27.62 -10.56
C ARG A 1063 -38.09 27.45 -10.38
N ILE A 1064 -37.29 27.78 -11.40
CA ILE A 1064 -35.82 27.79 -11.36
C ILE A 1064 -35.31 28.80 -10.34
N GLU A 1065 -35.78 30.06 -10.40
CA GLU A 1065 -35.37 31.12 -9.45
C GLU A 1065 -35.70 30.74 -8.00
N LEU A 1066 -36.89 30.20 -7.75
CA LEU A 1066 -37.32 29.67 -6.44
C LEU A 1066 -36.44 28.50 -5.97
N ASN A 1067 -36.23 27.49 -6.82
CA ASN A 1067 -35.48 26.28 -6.48
C ASN A 1067 -34.01 26.60 -6.17
N LEU A 1068 -33.40 27.52 -6.92
CA LEU A 1068 -32.05 28.03 -6.65
C LEU A 1068 -31.99 28.79 -5.31
N PHE A 1069 -32.93 29.70 -5.06
CA PHE A 1069 -32.96 30.48 -3.82
C PHE A 1069 -33.21 29.60 -2.58
N ALA A 1070 -34.03 28.56 -2.71
CA ALA A 1070 -34.39 27.66 -1.62
C ALA A 1070 -33.33 26.58 -1.31
N GLY A 1071 -32.49 26.21 -2.28
CA GLY A 1071 -31.47 25.17 -2.12
C GLY A 1071 -31.90 23.77 -2.59
N GLN A 1072 -32.79 23.65 -3.58
CA GLN A 1072 -33.15 22.35 -4.15
C GLN A 1072 -31.94 21.67 -4.79
N LEU A 1073 -31.73 20.38 -4.50
CA LEU A 1073 -30.51 19.63 -4.86
C LEU A 1073 -30.72 18.64 -6.01
N TYR A 1074 -31.95 18.14 -6.17
CA TYR A 1074 -32.34 17.23 -7.26
C TYR A 1074 -33.35 17.88 -8.21
N LEU A 1075 -33.13 17.65 -9.51
CA LEU A 1075 -33.98 18.12 -10.62
C LEU A 1075 -34.87 16.99 -11.13
N ASP A 1076 -36.05 17.32 -11.65
CA ASP A 1076 -37.06 16.32 -12.05
C ASP A 1076 -36.78 15.70 -13.43
N SER A 1077 -36.10 16.42 -14.33
CA SER A 1077 -35.91 15.98 -15.72
C SER A 1077 -34.63 16.51 -16.38
N TYR A 1078 -34.17 15.79 -17.41
CA TYR A 1078 -33.05 16.21 -18.26
C TYR A 1078 -33.35 17.48 -19.08
N SER A 1079 -34.63 17.82 -19.29
CA SER A 1079 -35.08 19.12 -19.80
C SER A 1079 -34.77 20.23 -18.80
N GLU A 1080 -35.22 20.09 -17.55
CA GLU A 1080 -35.01 21.09 -16.50
C GLU A 1080 -33.54 21.37 -16.21
N TYR A 1081 -32.66 20.37 -16.35
CA TYR A 1081 -31.20 20.55 -16.33
C TYR A 1081 -30.69 21.50 -17.44
N LYS A 1082 -31.23 21.41 -18.66
CA LYS A 1082 -30.85 22.34 -19.74
C LYS A 1082 -31.39 23.73 -19.49
N ASP A 1083 -32.65 23.83 -19.08
CA ASP A 1083 -33.32 25.12 -18.82
C ASP A 1083 -32.60 25.88 -17.69
N LEU A 1084 -32.16 25.15 -16.65
CA LEU A 1084 -31.31 25.66 -15.58
C LEU A 1084 -29.91 26.08 -16.07
N CYS A 1085 -29.26 25.27 -16.90
CA CYS A 1085 -27.96 25.63 -17.47
C CYS A 1085 -28.04 26.87 -18.38
N GLU A 1086 -29.10 27.02 -19.17
CA GLU A 1086 -29.35 28.24 -19.96
C GLU A 1086 -29.59 29.46 -19.05
N PHE A 1087 -30.38 29.30 -17.98
CA PHE A 1087 -30.61 30.34 -16.97
C PHE A 1087 -29.31 30.80 -16.28
N LEU A 1088 -28.37 29.88 -16.00
CA LEU A 1088 -27.10 30.16 -15.31
C LEU A 1088 -25.95 30.60 -16.25
N GLY A 1089 -26.13 30.58 -17.58
CA GLY A 1089 -25.04 30.84 -18.53
C GLY A 1089 -23.98 29.71 -18.59
N VAL A 1090 -24.38 28.47 -18.28
CA VAL A 1090 -23.49 27.31 -18.14
C VAL A 1090 -23.66 26.33 -19.32
N ALA A 1091 -22.55 25.78 -19.80
CA ALA A 1091 -22.56 24.84 -20.91
C ALA A 1091 -23.13 23.46 -20.51
N SER A 1092 -24.38 23.18 -20.90
CA SER A 1092 -25.00 21.84 -20.80
C SER A 1092 -24.49 20.83 -21.84
N PHE A 1093 -23.44 21.19 -22.60
CA PHE A 1093 -22.90 20.46 -23.74
C PHE A 1093 -21.37 20.60 -23.82
N LYS A 1094 -20.71 19.72 -24.56
CA LYS A 1094 -19.25 19.78 -24.79
C LYS A 1094 -18.89 20.98 -25.68
N THR A 1095 -17.94 21.80 -25.26
CA THR A 1095 -17.60 23.09 -25.90
C THR A 1095 -17.29 22.97 -27.39
N PRO A 1096 -18.08 23.62 -28.27
CA PRO A 1096 -17.80 23.70 -29.71
C PRO A 1096 -16.58 24.57 -30.01
N ALA A 1097 -15.97 24.39 -31.18
CA ALA A 1097 -14.89 25.27 -31.64
C ALA A 1097 -15.41 26.72 -31.80
N GLY A 1098 -14.74 27.68 -31.16
CA GLY A 1098 -15.09 29.11 -31.18
C GLY A 1098 -15.88 29.62 -29.97
N LEU A 1099 -16.37 28.73 -29.10
CA LEU A 1099 -16.98 29.11 -27.81
C LEU A 1099 -15.91 29.06 -26.70
N VAL A 1100 -15.89 30.05 -25.81
CA VAL A 1100 -14.99 30.10 -24.64
C VAL A 1100 -15.76 29.74 -23.39
N VAL A 1101 -15.29 28.70 -22.68
CA VAL A 1101 -15.97 28.12 -21.52
C VAL A 1101 -14.95 27.82 -20.43
N ALA A 1102 -15.20 28.35 -19.22
CA ALA A 1102 -14.33 28.19 -18.06
C ALA A 1102 -14.34 26.75 -17.52
N ALA A 1103 -13.42 26.45 -16.58
CA ALA A 1103 -13.28 25.11 -16.01
C ALA A 1103 -14.51 24.63 -15.22
N ASP A 1104 -15.28 25.54 -14.63
CA ASP A 1104 -16.58 25.28 -13.98
C ASP A 1104 -17.73 25.13 -15.00
N GLY A 1105 -17.49 25.46 -16.28
CA GLY A 1105 -18.46 25.44 -17.37
C GLY A 1105 -19.22 26.74 -17.63
N PHE A 1106 -18.89 27.84 -16.96
CA PHE A 1106 -19.48 29.14 -17.28
C PHE A 1106 -19.00 29.64 -18.66
N ILE A 1107 -19.92 30.18 -19.45
CA ILE A 1107 -19.67 30.58 -20.85
C ILE A 1107 -19.17 32.03 -20.86
N GLN A 1108 -17.87 32.20 -21.10
CA GLN A 1108 -17.20 33.51 -21.06
C GLN A 1108 -17.28 34.30 -22.38
N GLY A 1109 -17.65 33.66 -23.50
CA GLY A 1109 -17.82 34.36 -24.77
C GLY A 1109 -17.99 33.46 -25.99
N GLY A 1110 -18.36 34.07 -27.12
CA GLY A 1110 -18.52 33.41 -28.42
C GLY A 1110 -19.96 33.00 -28.80
N SER A 1111 -20.97 33.37 -28.00
CA SER A 1111 -22.38 33.08 -28.30
C SER A 1111 -23.20 34.36 -28.50
N GLN A 1112 -23.81 34.52 -29.67
CA GLN A 1112 -24.82 35.56 -29.94
C GLN A 1112 -26.25 35.15 -29.52
N ARG A 1113 -26.41 34.06 -28.76
CA ARG A 1113 -27.71 33.43 -28.49
C ARG A 1113 -28.07 33.21 -27.02
N ILE A 1114 -27.14 33.42 -26.10
CA ILE A 1114 -27.38 33.25 -24.66
C ILE A 1114 -27.67 34.63 -24.07
N ARG A 1115 -28.63 34.70 -23.15
CA ARG A 1115 -28.97 35.94 -22.44
C ARG A 1115 -27.84 36.28 -21.47
N GLU A 1116 -27.25 37.46 -21.62
CA GLU A 1116 -26.24 38.00 -20.72
C GLU A 1116 -26.88 38.44 -19.39
N VAL A 1117 -27.29 37.46 -18.57
CA VAL A 1117 -27.86 37.68 -17.23
C VAL A 1117 -26.77 37.90 -16.19
N PHE A 1118 -25.67 37.14 -16.29
CA PHE A 1118 -24.53 37.19 -15.37
C PHE A 1118 -23.27 37.63 -16.11
N SER A 1119 -22.50 38.52 -15.49
CA SER A 1119 -21.20 39.02 -15.98
C SER A 1119 -20.03 38.11 -15.61
N GLN A 1120 -20.22 37.26 -14.59
CA GLN A 1120 -19.24 36.34 -14.02
C GLN A 1120 -19.96 35.08 -13.49
N SER A 1121 -19.21 34.00 -13.22
CA SER A 1121 -19.83 32.70 -12.88
C SER A 1121 -20.64 32.72 -11.58
N PRO A 1122 -21.96 32.46 -11.61
CA PRO A 1122 -22.78 32.38 -10.40
C PRO A 1122 -22.54 31.09 -9.60
N LEU A 1123 -21.80 30.12 -10.14
CA LEU A 1123 -21.65 28.79 -9.54
C LEU A 1123 -20.95 28.83 -8.17
N LYS A 1124 -19.99 29.75 -7.94
CA LYS A 1124 -19.33 29.88 -6.63
C LYS A 1124 -20.26 30.47 -5.56
N PHE A 1125 -21.07 31.46 -5.92
CA PHE A 1125 -22.14 31.99 -5.06
C PHE A 1125 -23.15 30.88 -4.71
N LEU A 1126 -23.64 30.15 -5.72
CA LEU A 1126 -24.63 29.10 -5.52
C LEU A 1126 -24.09 27.92 -4.71
N LYS A 1127 -22.81 27.56 -4.87
CA LYS A 1127 -22.18 26.50 -4.06
C LYS A 1127 -22.15 26.88 -2.57
N VAL A 1128 -21.79 28.12 -2.23
CA VAL A 1128 -21.84 28.62 -0.84
C VAL A 1128 -23.28 28.69 -0.32
N LEU A 1129 -24.23 29.18 -1.13
CA LEU A 1129 -25.65 29.20 -0.76
C LEU A 1129 -26.19 27.79 -0.48
N MET A 1130 -25.88 26.81 -1.34
CA MET A 1130 -26.47 25.47 -1.32
C MET A 1130 -25.80 24.48 -0.37
N SER A 1131 -24.51 24.63 -0.03
CA SER A 1131 -23.86 23.78 0.99
C SER A 1131 -23.71 24.46 2.34
N GLN A 1132 -23.25 25.72 2.38
CA GLN A 1132 -22.92 26.39 3.64
C GLN A 1132 -24.17 27.02 4.30
N ILE A 1133 -24.99 27.75 3.53
CA ILE A 1133 -26.08 28.57 4.09
C ILE A 1133 -27.41 27.79 4.20
N ARG A 1134 -27.80 27.04 3.17
CA ARG A 1134 -29.07 26.26 3.18
C ARG A 1134 -28.98 24.90 3.86
N LYS A 1135 -27.76 24.48 4.21
CA LYS A 1135 -27.39 23.10 4.51
C LYS A 1135 -26.28 22.97 5.57
N ASP A 1136 -26.00 24.01 6.35
CA ASP A 1136 -25.10 23.99 7.51
C ASP A 1136 -23.70 23.35 7.24
N CYS A 1137 -23.10 23.67 6.09
CA CYS A 1137 -21.81 23.15 5.59
C CYS A 1137 -21.78 21.65 5.24
N GLN A 1138 -22.93 21.01 5.05
CA GLN A 1138 -23.04 19.62 4.61
C GLN A 1138 -22.61 19.45 3.15
N ASP A 1139 -22.14 18.24 2.79
CA ASP A 1139 -21.80 17.93 1.40
C ASP A 1139 -23.08 17.89 0.52
N ILE A 1140 -22.90 18.26 -0.76
CA ILE A 1140 -23.89 18.22 -1.83
C ILE A 1140 -23.37 17.51 -3.09
N GLY A 1141 -22.12 17.02 -3.11
CA GLY A 1141 -21.42 16.53 -4.30
C GLY A 1141 -22.11 15.39 -5.06
N ARG A 1142 -22.87 14.51 -4.39
CA ARG A 1142 -23.66 13.42 -5.00
C ARG A 1142 -24.99 13.85 -5.64
N THR A 1143 -25.35 15.13 -5.54
CA THR A 1143 -26.65 15.63 -6.01
C THR A 1143 -26.55 16.20 -7.43
N HIS A 1144 -27.69 16.36 -8.12
CA HIS A 1144 -27.69 16.93 -9.48
C HIS A 1144 -27.11 18.35 -9.45
N MET A 1145 -27.45 19.17 -8.44
CA MET A 1145 -26.83 20.48 -8.24
C MET A 1145 -25.33 20.40 -7.93
N GLY A 1146 -24.90 19.47 -7.06
CA GLY A 1146 -23.48 19.27 -6.77
C GLY A 1146 -22.65 19.02 -8.03
N HIS A 1147 -23.10 18.09 -8.88
CA HIS A 1147 -22.47 17.81 -10.17
C HIS A 1147 -22.43 19.04 -11.10
N ILE A 1148 -23.50 19.84 -11.16
CA ILE A 1148 -23.55 21.07 -11.97
C ILE A 1148 -22.54 22.12 -11.45
N LEU A 1149 -22.50 22.32 -10.13
CA LEU A 1149 -21.64 23.28 -9.43
C LEU A 1149 -20.15 22.87 -9.46
N ASP A 1150 -19.85 21.57 -9.57
CA ASP A 1150 -18.51 21.01 -9.74
C ASP A 1150 -18.08 20.86 -11.21
N GLY A 1151 -18.87 21.38 -12.16
CA GLY A 1151 -18.51 21.40 -13.58
C GLY A 1151 -18.71 20.08 -14.33
N ARG A 1152 -19.39 19.08 -13.76
CA ARG A 1152 -19.70 17.80 -14.42
C ARG A 1152 -20.87 17.95 -15.39
N LEU A 1153 -20.84 17.27 -16.54
CA LEU A 1153 -22.01 17.16 -17.43
C LEU A 1153 -22.94 16.06 -16.91
N LEU A 1154 -24.24 16.36 -16.83
CA LEU A 1154 -25.27 15.34 -16.66
C LEU A 1154 -25.76 14.84 -18.03
N PHE A 1155 -26.24 13.61 -18.06
CA PHE A 1155 -26.75 12.89 -19.23
C PHE A 1155 -28.18 12.35 -18.99
N PRO A 1156 -28.93 11.96 -20.03
CA PRO A 1156 -30.30 11.43 -19.86
C PRO A 1156 -30.39 10.18 -18.95
N SER A 1157 -29.31 9.39 -18.88
CA SER A 1157 -29.15 8.23 -17.98
C SER A 1157 -29.41 8.59 -16.51
N ASP A 1158 -28.95 9.76 -16.10
CA ASP A 1158 -28.81 10.13 -14.69
C ASP A 1158 -30.20 10.42 -14.08
N PHE A 1159 -31.18 10.69 -14.94
CA PHE A 1159 -32.59 10.96 -14.63
C PHE A 1159 -33.50 9.74 -14.74
N VAL A 1160 -32.98 8.57 -15.14
CA VAL A 1160 -33.80 7.35 -15.28
C VAL A 1160 -34.26 6.85 -13.90
N GLU A 1161 -35.52 6.43 -13.83
CA GLU A 1161 -36.12 5.85 -12.61
C GLU A 1161 -35.76 4.36 -12.50
N SER A 1162 -34.79 4.01 -11.64
CA SER A 1162 -34.56 2.63 -11.21
C SER A 1162 -35.71 2.08 -10.34
N ALA A 1163 -36.62 2.93 -9.87
CA ALA A 1163 -37.54 2.64 -8.76
C ALA A 1163 -39.05 2.60 -9.10
N ARG A 1164 -39.46 2.54 -10.39
CA ARG A 1164 -40.89 2.31 -10.72
C ARG A 1164 -41.39 0.88 -10.52
N ALA A 1165 -40.49 -0.07 -10.21
CA ALA A 1165 -40.85 -1.48 -10.04
C ALA A 1165 -41.52 -1.83 -8.70
N SER A 1166 -41.48 -0.95 -7.69
CA SER A 1166 -41.89 -1.27 -6.31
C SER A 1166 -43.14 -0.54 -5.79
N VAL A 1167 -43.42 0.68 -6.25
CA VAL A 1167 -44.46 1.53 -5.64
C VAL A 1167 -45.89 1.11 -6.02
N GLU A 1168 -46.13 0.65 -7.26
CA GLU A 1168 -47.46 0.14 -7.66
C GLU A 1168 -47.84 -1.19 -6.98
N GLY A 1169 -46.87 -1.91 -6.39
CA GLY A 1169 -47.13 -3.16 -5.66
C GLY A 1169 -47.86 -2.93 -4.33
N ASN A 1170 -47.49 -1.89 -3.58
CA ASN A 1170 -47.93 -1.71 -2.19
C ASN A 1170 -49.27 -0.95 -2.04
N LEU A 1171 -49.80 -0.35 -3.12
CA LEU A 1171 -51.12 0.30 -3.12
C LEU A 1171 -52.29 -0.64 -3.42
N ARG A 1172 -52.03 -1.94 -3.62
CA ARG A 1172 -53.07 -2.98 -3.81
C ARG A 1172 -53.29 -3.88 -2.58
N THR A 1173 -52.66 -3.57 -1.44
CA THR A 1173 -52.68 -4.42 -0.23
C THR A 1173 -53.38 -3.75 0.96
N LEU A 1174 -54.27 -2.78 0.69
CA LEU A 1174 -55.12 -2.11 1.68
C LEU A 1174 -56.62 -2.09 1.30
N GLU A 1175 -57.03 -2.87 0.30
CA GLU A 1175 -58.45 -3.14 -0.04
C GLU A 1175 -58.74 -4.64 -0.23
N ILE A 1176 -58.20 -5.49 0.67
CA ILE A 1176 -58.69 -6.86 0.96
C ILE A 1176 -58.62 -7.07 2.47
#